data_AF-A0A6A5SQL5-F1
#
_entry.id   AF-A0A6A5SQL5-F1
#
_cell.length_a   1.000
_cell.length_b   1.000
_cell.length_c   1.000
_cell.angle_alpha   90.00
_cell.angle_beta   90.00
_cell.angle_gamma   90.00
#
_symmetry.space_group_name_H-M   'P 1'
#
loop_
_entity.id
_entity.type
_entity.pdbx_description
1 polymer ?
#
loop_
_entity_poly.entity_id
_entity_poly.type
_entity_poly.pdbx_seq_one_letter_code
_entity_poly.pdbx_strand_id
1 'polypeptide(L)'
;MSSAMDAIGPGNGLPCPKPNDFIEHVAQAYENLSRFSTFSATVYDTAWLSMIYKPYKPDVEPSLLFPGSFDYIVENQKNDGSWEAYGTSFDAIINSLAAILTMVVHSKKKPKASCNIRLDRRIANAKLGVQILLNEWKVEDTVHVGFEVLVIGLLRQLEDHGLRFTFPALPDLRDIYNQKMSKFSPKMIYARSQTTILHSLEALCGEVNFDELSHHCTETTGILGSPAATAAYLINASEWDLQAVKYLESVVEAYGGSGKVPSAFPTSTFELSWALSSLLPSMANREILSPAVLDKFSVFFGEIMKVQDGLVGFSPGILPDADDTARVLMTLKCLGKPMEPTPMIRHFENESHFKTYHLERNPSFSANCNVLLALLQAEDVDQYLTQVEKTSAFLLQEWEAGGVTDKWNIAPQYPALLLSEALITILKRYAAAELQGLPADTVLKRIPLVICQILLQILQDQQDDGSWNGSLEQTSYSVRTLAHCLCLPWNSILQATLMRSFTTGRSFIAMNYPQLESNHYLWVEKTTYQSAMLKTAYCSLAVHTPAEEHTWTEVISDIFYASEKKSKQLGGLLASLPIFAHSPFVSIDLVVLEASISGLYLKDSRHSIMERDLIPMSKDKYLEIIPLIWVTCNHVSSHVLPPNVIRDMCVISMLIYQIDELMESVVAEFPISQIDYLEGMLQDEGNGDGPRKRRKISMKGVKNGHHNGDSNGYVSALGPVVEAIRKFIAQVCQHPAVVRSPLCVQKSLALEVHRFLLGHIAHIKDNCSLRPSKSYGQQANGNTPDHSPPRDYYKWVHSTGSDDTSCPFAFQYFACLISAAESYCFQGPQALYYGQALAFHLSAMCRQYNDFGSATRDRAEGNLNSMDFEEFRERTEDDGQVDEDMKENLIKIAEFERASMELALGKLGSVVDDAEVMRKLQVYVDVTDTFGQIYVVKDFSSQRTK
;
A
#
# COMPACT_ATOMS: atom_id res chain seq x y z
N MET A 1 -19.38 34.97 22.11
CA MET A 1 -19.95 34.29 20.92
C MET A 1 -19.31 32.93 20.86
N SER A 2 -20.10 31.86 20.77
CA SER A 2 -19.57 30.52 20.48
C SER A 2 -18.76 30.59 19.19
N SER A 3 -17.58 29.99 19.14
CA SER A 3 -16.79 30.00 17.90
C SER A 3 -17.56 29.24 16.80
N ALA A 4 -17.30 29.55 15.53
CA ALA A 4 -17.87 28.84 14.38
C ALA A 4 -17.66 27.31 14.46
N MET A 5 -16.55 26.87 15.08
CA MET A 5 -16.27 25.46 15.37
C MET A 5 -17.24 24.83 16.35
N ASP A 6 -17.57 25.55 17.43
CA ASP A 6 -18.46 25.06 18.48
C ASP A 6 -19.89 24.87 17.96
N ALA A 7 -20.29 25.54 16.88
CA ALA A 7 -21.65 25.43 16.34
C ALA A 7 -21.91 24.13 15.55
N ILE A 8 -20.86 23.55 14.94
CA ILE A 8 -21.01 22.52 13.90
C ILE A 8 -20.39 21.19 14.32
N GLY A 9 -19.37 21.20 15.19
CA GLY A 9 -18.67 20.00 15.64
C GLY A 9 -19.40 19.16 16.70
N PRO A 10 -18.93 17.92 16.94
CA PRO A 10 -19.34 17.13 18.10
C PRO A 10 -18.95 17.81 19.42
N GLY A 11 -19.64 17.48 20.53
CA GLY A 11 -19.34 18.05 21.86
C GLY A 11 -20.44 18.92 22.49
N ASN A 12 -21.56 19.14 21.79
CA ASN A 12 -22.68 19.98 22.27
C ASN A 12 -23.77 19.20 23.02
N GLY A 13 -23.57 17.91 23.32
CA GLY A 13 -24.58 17.05 23.93
C GLY A 13 -25.78 16.73 23.01
N LEU A 14 -25.75 17.17 21.75
CA LEU A 14 -26.75 16.86 20.74
C LEU A 14 -26.38 15.57 19.98
N PRO A 15 -27.37 14.77 19.55
CA PRO A 15 -27.12 13.61 18.70
C PRO A 15 -26.56 14.04 17.34
N CYS A 16 -25.92 13.10 16.64
CA CYS A 16 -25.41 13.33 15.28
C CYS A 16 -26.52 13.88 14.36
N PRO A 17 -26.34 15.05 13.72
CA PRO A 17 -27.38 15.68 12.93
C PRO A 17 -27.69 14.85 11.68
N LYS A 18 -28.93 14.91 11.19
CA LYS A 18 -29.27 14.34 9.88
C LYS A 18 -28.67 15.19 8.75
N PRO A 19 -28.45 14.62 7.54
CA PRO A 19 -27.89 15.36 6.42
C PRO A 19 -28.62 16.68 6.11
N ASN A 20 -29.95 16.66 6.10
CA ASN A 20 -30.75 17.85 5.78
C ASN A 20 -30.58 18.96 6.84
N ASP A 21 -30.69 18.60 8.12
CA ASP A 21 -30.57 19.52 9.24
C ASP A 21 -29.18 20.18 9.26
N PHE A 22 -28.15 19.39 8.95
CA PHE A 22 -26.79 19.89 8.84
C PHE A 22 -26.62 20.88 7.69
N ILE A 23 -27.09 20.55 6.48
CA ILE A 23 -26.99 21.43 5.31
C ILE A 23 -27.76 22.75 5.54
N GLU A 24 -28.97 22.68 6.12
CA GLU A 24 -29.73 23.88 6.47
C GLU A 24 -29.03 24.73 7.52
N HIS A 25 -28.48 24.09 8.56
CA HIS A 25 -27.74 24.79 9.60
C HIS A 25 -26.54 25.54 9.03
N VAL A 26 -25.75 24.91 8.16
CA VAL A 26 -24.60 25.54 7.50
C VAL A 26 -25.04 26.74 6.65
N ALA A 27 -26.12 26.58 5.88
CA ALA A 27 -26.62 27.67 5.04
C ALA A 27 -27.17 28.86 5.85
N GLN A 28 -27.73 28.61 7.03
CA GLN A 28 -28.28 29.65 7.92
C GLN A 28 -27.20 30.29 8.79
N ALA A 29 -26.21 29.53 9.27
CA ALA A 29 -25.16 30.00 10.16
C ALA A 29 -24.23 31.02 9.49
N TYR A 30 -24.07 30.95 8.17
CA TYR A 30 -23.15 31.81 7.43
C TYR A 30 -23.89 32.61 6.36
N GLU A 31 -24.09 33.92 6.58
CA GLU A 31 -24.64 34.81 5.56
C GLU A 31 -23.73 34.88 4.33
N ASN A 32 -22.41 35.02 4.55
CA ASN A 32 -21.39 35.01 3.52
C ASN A 32 -20.55 33.72 3.57
N LEU A 33 -20.78 32.82 2.60
CA LEU A 33 -20.08 31.55 2.50
C LEU A 33 -18.59 31.68 2.14
N SER A 34 -18.13 32.82 1.64
CA SER A 34 -16.73 33.00 1.19
C SER A 34 -15.71 33.19 2.32
N ARG A 35 -16.15 33.36 3.58
CA ARG A 35 -15.30 33.86 4.68
C ARG A 35 -15.25 32.99 5.93
N PHE A 36 -15.60 31.70 5.85
CA PHE A 36 -15.56 30.82 7.01
C PHE A 36 -14.56 29.66 6.84
N SER A 37 -14.19 29.10 7.98
CA SER A 37 -13.33 27.93 8.13
C SER A 37 -13.68 27.22 9.44
N THR A 38 -13.63 25.90 9.46
CA THR A 38 -13.72 25.11 10.70
C THR A 38 -12.46 24.29 11.00
N PHE A 39 -11.32 24.69 10.43
CA PHE A 39 -10.02 24.07 10.65
C PHE A 39 -9.51 24.36 12.06
N SER A 40 -9.14 23.35 12.85
CA SER A 40 -8.54 23.55 14.18
C SER A 40 -7.39 24.56 14.14
N ALA A 41 -7.30 25.42 15.15
CA ALA A 41 -6.18 26.35 15.28
C ALA A 41 -4.85 25.60 15.46
N THR A 42 -3.76 26.17 14.93
CA THR A 42 -2.43 25.57 14.96
C THR A 42 -1.47 26.42 15.79
N VAL A 43 -0.57 25.76 16.53
CA VAL A 43 0.51 26.45 17.25
C VAL A 43 1.46 27.12 16.26
N TYR A 44 1.77 26.46 15.14
CA TYR A 44 2.67 26.96 14.11
C TYR A 44 2.30 28.36 13.59
N ASP A 45 1.08 28.53 13.06
CA ASP A 45 0.65 29.81 12.49
C ASP A 45 0.44 30.86 13.58
N THR A 46 -0.09 30.44 14.74
CA THR A 46 -0.22 31.33 15.90
C THR A 46 1.13 31.90 16.36
N ALA A 47 2.20 31.10 16.27
CA ALA A 47 3.56 31.56 16.57
C ALA A 47 4.01 32.68 15.60
N TRP A 48 3.73 32.54 14.31
CA TRP A 48 4.05 33.59 13.33
C TRP A 48 3.32 34.91 13.60
N LEU A 49 2.02 34.86 13.92
CA LEU A 49 1.25 36.06 14.27
C LEU A 49 1.78 36.75 15.54
N SER A 50 2.28 35.97 16.50
CA SER A 50 2.81 36.48 17.76
C SER A 50 4.10 37.30 17.63
N MET A 51 4.74 37.27 16.45
CA MET A 51 5.95 38.04 16.14
C MET A 51 5.67 39.40 15.50
N ILE A 52 4.40 39.74 15.23
CA ILE A 52 4.02 40.98 14.56
C ILE A 52 4.01 42.15 15.56
N TYR A 53 4.90 43.12 15.36
CA TYR A 53 4.91 44.38 16.11
C TYR A 53 4.29 45.49 15.26
N LYS A 54 3.54 46.39 15.90
CA LYS A 54 3.02 47.59 15.24
C LYS A 54 4.18 48.46 14.73
N PRO A 55 4.00 49.24 13.65
CA PRO A 55 5.02 50.13 13.12
C PRO A 55 5.63 51.01 14.22
N TYR A 56 6.96 51.18 14.17
CA TYR A 56 7.67 51.99 15.14
C TYR A 56 7.13 53.42 15.16
N LYS A 57 6.82 53.91 16.36
CA LYS A 57 6.50 55.31 16.62
C LYS A 57 7.53 55.83 17.63
N PRO A 58 8.18 56.98 17.37
CA PRO A 58 9.03 57.63 18.36
C PRO A 58 8.29 57.77 19.70
N ASP A 59 8.98 57.51 20.80
CA ASP A 59 8.48 57.64 22.18
C ASP A 59 7.38 56.64 22.62
N VAL A 60 7.09 55.59 21.84
CA VAL A 60 6.14 54.52 22.21
C VAL A 60 6.88 53.18 22.38
N GLU A 61 6.66 52.48 23.51
CA GLU A 61 7.22 51.13 23.71
C GLU A 61 6.72 50.18 22.59
N PRO A 62 7.59 49.30 22.04
CA PRO A 62 7.18 48.31 21.05
C PRO A 62 5.99 47.47 21.55
N SER A 63 4.90 47.47 20.79
CA SER A 63 3.67 46.74 21.10
C SER A 63 3.35 45.72 20.01
N LEU A 64 2.86 44.56 20.43
CA LEU A 64 2.40 43.50 19.52
C LEU A 64 1.07 43.91 18.88
N LEU A 65 0.87 43.49 17.64
CA LEU A 65 -0.43 43.58 16.99
C LEU A 65 -1.41 42.58 17.62
N PHE A 66 -0.96 41.34 17.86
CA PHE A 66 -1.73 40.26 18.45
C PHE A 66 -1.09 39.72 19.73
N PRO A 67 -1.25 40.41 20.88
CA PRO A 67 -0.65 39.96 22.15
C PRO A 67 -1.18 38.60 22.61
N GLY A 68 -2.47 38.30 22.38
CA GLY A 68 -3.07 37.00 22.75
C GLY A 68 -2.40 35.80 22.06
N SER A 69 -1.89 35.97 20.84
CA SER A 69 -1.13 34.93 20.14
C SER A 69 0.17 34.61 20.89
N PHE A 70 0.88 35.63 21.39
CA PHE A 70 2.11 35.42 22.16
C PHE A 70 1.83 34.76 23.51
N ASP A 71 0.79 35.20 24.21
CA ASP A 71 0.37 34.59 25.48
C ASP A 71 0.04 33.11 25.28
N TYR A 72 -0.71 32.77 24.22
CA TYR A 72 -1.01 31.38 23.86
C TYR A 72 0.25 30.53 23.69
N ILE A 73 1.26 31.00 22.96
CA ILE A 73 2.52 30.26 22.77
C ILE A 73 3.23 30.02 24.10
N VAL A 74 3.34 31.04 24.95
CA VAL A 74 4.04 30.94 26.24
C VAL A 74 3.30 30.04 27.23
N GLU A 75 1.97 30.03 27.20
CA GLU A 75 1.12 29.25 28.10
C GLU A 75 1.03 27.77 27.70
N ASN A 76 1.13 27.44 26.42
CA ASN A 76 1.00 26.06 25.90
C ASN A 76 2.34 25.32 25.73
N GLN A 77 3.44 25.84 26.28
CA GLN A 77 4.68 25.09 26.37
C GLN A 77 4.53 23.91 27.33
N LYS A 78 4.81 22.69 26.86
CA LYS A 78 4.78 21.45 27.64
C LYS A 78 5.94 21.37 28.64
N ASN A 79 5.84 20.43 29.58
CA ASN A 79 6.84 20.22 30.62
C ASN A 79 8.22 19.80 30.04
N ASP A 80 8.23 19.02 28.96
CA ASP A 80 9.43 18.63 28.22
C ASP A 80 10.03 19.78 27.38
N GLY A 81 9.37 20.96 27.37
CA GLY A 81 9.79 22.15 26.65
C GLY A 81 9.19 22.28 25.24
N SER A 82 8.58 21.23 24.69
CA SER A 82 7.97 21.21 23.36
C SER A 82 6.56 21.80 23.34
N TRP A 83 5.92 21.79 22.17
CA TRP A 83 4.52 22.12 21.93
C TRP A 83 3.74 20.91 21.42
N GLU A 84 2.44 21.08 21.19
CA GLU A 84 1.52 19.99 20.87
C GLU A 84 1.98 19.13 19.67
N ALA A 85 1.88 17.81 19.85
CA ALA A 85 1.91 16.85 18.76
C ALA A 85 0.45 16.56 18.45
N TYR A 86 0.01 16.87 17.24
CA TYR A 86 -1.37 16.68 16.84
C TYR A 86 -1.55 15.22 16.38
N GLY A 87 -1.63 14.99 15.07
CA GLY A 87 -1.71 13.66 14.46
C GLY A 87 -0.34 12.99 14.31
N THR A 88 0.75 13.75 14.34
CA THR A 88 2.11 13.22 14.12
C THR A 88 3.16 13.83 15.06
N SER A 89 4.29 13.14 15.24
CA SER A 89 5.44 13.68 15.97
C SER A 89 6.08 14.88 15.26
N PHE A 90 5.96 14.98 13.93
CA PHE A 90 6.43 16.12 13.15
C PHE A 90 5.74 17.42 13.56
N ASP A 91 4.44 17.38 13.90
CA ASP A 91 3.71 18.55 14.38
C ASP A 91 4.41 19.21 15.57
N ALA A 92 4.86 18.41 16.54
CA ALA A 92 5.60 18.93 17.69
C ALA A 92 6.95 19.54 17.30
N ILE A 93 7.64 19.01 16.29
CA ILE A 93 8.91 19.58 15.79
C ILE A 93 8.66 20.98 15.23
N ILE A 94 7.76 21.10 14.25
CA ILE A 94 7.56 22.37 13.54
C ILE A 94 6.91 23.43 14.43
N ASN A 95 5.95 23.04 15.28
CA ASN A 95 5.33 23.90 16.29
C ASN A 95 6.39 24.46 17.25
N SER A 96 7.27 23.61 17.76
CA SER A 96 8.26 24.01 18.75
C SER A 96 9.37 24.88 18.15
N LEU A 97 9.80 24.62 16.91
CA LEU A 97 10.77 25.48 16.22
C LEU A 97 10.23 26.91 16.05
N ALA A 98 8.98 27.06 15.61
CA ALA A 98 8.33 28.36 15.46
C ALA A 98 8.09 29.07 16.82
N ALA A 99 7.71 28.31 17.85
CA ALA A 99 7.54 28.84 19.20
C ALA A 99 8.86 29.31 19.85
N ILE A 100 9.97 28.60 19.62
CA ILE A 100 11.30 29.05 20.03
C ILE A 100 11.65 30.37 19.34
N LEU A 101 11.45 30.45 18.03
CA LEU A 101 11.73 31.66 17.24
C LEU A 101 10.95 32.86 17.80
N THR A 102 9.66 32.67 18.09
CA THR A 102 8.80 33.64 18.77
C THR A 102 9.41 34.18 20.06
N MET A 103 9.76 33.30 20.99
CA MET A 103 10.28 33.70 22.30
C MET A 103 11.61 34.45 22.17
N VAL A 104 12.45 34.02 21.24
CA VAL A 104 13.77 34.60 20.99
C VAL A 104 13.67 35.99 20.33
N VAL A 105 12.76 36.18 19.38
CA VAL A 105 12.44 37.50 18.80
C VAL A 105 11.93 38.44 19.88
N HIS A 106 11.04 37.97 20.76
CA HIS A 106 10.49 38.78 21.84
C HIS A 106 11.54 39.20 22.89
N SER A 107 12.40 38.26 23.30
CA SER A 107 13.48 38.51 24.28
C SER A 107 14.41 39.64 23.83
N LYS A 108 14.72 39.71 22.52
CA LYS A 108 15.53 40.80 21.94
C LYS A 108 14.82 42.17 21.92
N LYS A 109 13.48 42.21 21.83
CA LYS A 109 12.71 43.48 21.72
C LYS A 109 12.24 44.08 23.06
N LYS A 110 12.17 43.31 24.15
CA LYS A 110 11.78 43.81 25.49
C LYS A 110 12.85 43.53 26.56
N PRO A 111 13.85 44.41 26.75
CA PRO A 111 14.98 44.18 27.67
C PRO A 111 14.66 44.32 29.18
N LYS A 112 13.41 44.19 29.64
CA LYS A 112 13.10 44.23 31.10
C LYS A 112 13.63 42.95 31.76
N ALA A 113 14.64 43.09 32.63
CA ALA A 113 15.46 41.99 33.15
C ALA A 113 14.70 40.81 33.80
N SER A 114 13.57 41.05 34.48
CA SER A 114 12.79 39.98 35.15
C SER A 114 11.93 39.15 34.21
N CYS A 115 11.40 39.73 33.13
CA CYS A 115 10.67 39.01 32.09
C CYS A 115 11.61 38.14 31.24
N ASN A 116 12.84 38.62 31.01
CA ASN A 116 13.84 37.91 30.21
C ASN A 116 14.34 36.63 30.88
N ILE A 117 14.60 36.63 32.19
CA ILE A 117 15.04 35.42 32.92
C ILE A 117 14.02 34.27 32.79
N ARG A 118 12.72 34.59 32.77
CA ARG A 118 11.65 33.58 32.60
C ARG A 118 11.61 33.04 31.17
N LEU A 119 11.83 33.89 30.16
CA LEU A 119 11.86 33.48 28.75
C LEU A 119 13.13 32.69 28.41
N ASP A 120 14.30 33.09 28.91
CA ASP A 120 15.57 32.38 28.66
C ASP A 120 15.51 30.93 29.15
N ARG A 121 14.90 30.70 30.32
CA ARG A 121 14.67 29.34 30.83
C ARG A 121 13.71 28.54 29.94
N ARG A 122 12.64 29.17 29.45
CA ARG A 122 11.69 28.52 28.53
C ARG A 122 12.33 28.18 27.19
N ILE A 123 13.15 29.07 26.64
CA ILE A 123 13.93 28.86 25.41
C ILE A 123 14.91 27.71 25.61
N ALA A 124 15.65 27.68 26.73
CA ALA A 124 16.59 26.60 27.03
C ALA A 124 15.88 25.24 27.14
N ASN A 125 14.72 25.18 27.82
CA ASN A 125 13.93 23.96 27.92
C ASN A 125 13.40 23.51 26.55
N ALA A 126 12.86 24.44 25.77
CA ALA A 126 12.37 24.16 24.43
C ALA A 126 13.46 23.64 23.50
N LYS A 127 14.67 24.22 23.57
CA LYS A 127 15.81 23.73 22.79
C LYS A 127 16.12 22.26 23.09
N LEU A 128 16.08 21.86 24.36
CA LEU A 128 16.32 20.47 24.76
C LEU A 128 15.22 19.54 24.24
N GLY A 129 13.94 19.92 24.44
CA GLY A 129 12.81 19.13 23.95
C GLY A 129 12.83 18.94 22.43
N VAL A 130 13.06 20.02 21.67
CA VAL A 130 13.16 19.96 20.20
C VAL A 130 14.35 19.13 19.75
N GLN A 131 15.48 19.18 20.45
CA GLN A 131 16.64 18.37 20.10
C GLN A 131 16.35 16.87 20.24
N ILE A 132 15.53 16.46 21.21
CA ILE A 132 15.08 15.07 21.35
C ILE A 132 14.19 14.69 20.16
N LEU A 133 13.16 15.51 19.86
CA LEU A 133 12.26 15.24 18.74
C LEU A 133 13.00 15.16 17.40
N LEU A 134 13.96 16.06 17.15
CA LEU A 134 14.78 16.04 15.93
C LEU A 134 15.70 14.82 15.84
N ASN A 135 16.17 14.28 16.97
CA ASN A 135 17.02 13.09 16.98
C ASN A 135 16.24 11.81 16.61
N GLU A 136 14.93 11.78 16.90
CA GLU A 136 14.03 10.65 16.60
C GLU A 136 13.29 10.82 15.27
N TRP A 137 13.46 11.95 14.59
CA TRP A 137 12.70 12.27 13.38
C TRP A 137 13.16 11.43 12.18
N LYS A 138 12.19 10.74 11.58
CA LYS A 138 12.29 10.09 10.28
C LYS A 138 11.72 11.01 9.20
N VAL A 139 12.58 11.53 8.35
CA VAL A 139 12.23 12.55 7.35
C VAL A 139 11.39 11.93 6.22
N GLU A 140 11.65 10.68 5.90
CA GLU A 140 10.97 9.85 4.90
C GLU A 140 9.47 9.65 5.18
N ASP A 141 9.06 9.65 6.45
CA ASP A 141 7.67 9.47 6.89
C ASP A 141 6.86 10.79 6.86
N THR A 142 7.49 11.91 6.47
CA THR A 142 6.88 13.25 6.56
C THR A 142 6.18 13.65 5.27
N VAL A 143 4.86 13.82 5.33
CA VAL A 143 4.00 14.24 4.20
C VAL A 143 3.55 15.71 4.24
N HIS A 144 3.89 16.44 5.31
CA HIS A 144 3.41 17.79 5.59
C HIS A 144 3.76 18.82 4.51
N VAL A 145 2.84 19.77 4.29
CA VAL A 145 2.97 20.79 3.26
C VAL A 145 4.19 21.66 3.52
N GLY A 146 5.16 21.61 2.60
CA GLY A 146 6.34 22.47 2.63
C GLY A 146 7.34 22.15 3.75
N PHE A 147 7.23 21.01 4.44
CA PHE A 147 8.07 20.69 5.59
C PHE A 147 9.58 20.87 5.32
N GLU A 148 10.02 20.51 4.12
CA GLU A 148 11.43 20.51 3.74
C GLU A 148 12.00 21.93 3.61
N VAL A 149 11.16 22.91 3.24
CA VAL A 149 11.56 24.32 3.19
C VAL A 149 11.30 25.03 4.51
N LEU A 150 10.21 24.69 5.21
CA LEU A 150 9.83 25.33 6.47
C LEU A 150 10.82 25.01 7.59
N VAL A 151 11.20 23.74 7.77
CA VAL A 151 12.15 23.35 8.82
C VAL A 151 13.52 23.98 8.56
N ILE A 152 14.03 23.91 7.33
CA ILE A 152 15.31 24.55 6.97
C ILE A 152 15.25 26.07 7.17
N GLY A 153 14.15 26.72 6.77
CA GLY A 153 13.94 28.15 6.95
C GLY A 153 13.89 28.57 8.43
N LEU A 154 13.26 27.78 9.30
CA LEU A 154 13.25 28.02 10.74
C LEU A 154 14.62 27.79 11.38
N LEU A 155 15.32 26.72 10.99
CA LEU A 155 16.67 26.43 11.49
C LEU A 155 17.64 27.56 11.15
N ARG A 156 17.57 28.12 9.93
CA ARG A 156 18.34 29.30 9.53
C ARG A 156 18.02 30.51 10.41
N GLN A 157 16.74 30.84 10.56
CA GLN A 157 16.30 31.99 11.37
C GLN A 157 16.68 31.84 12.86
N LEU A 158 16.63 30.62 13.41
CA LEU A 158 17.09 30.34 14.77
C LEU A 158 18.61 30.47 14.91
N GLU A 159 19.37 30.09 13.88
CA GLU A 159 20.81 30.24 13.84
C GLU A 159 21.25 31.72 13.86
N ASP A 160 20.52 32.63 13.20
CA ASP A 160 20.74 34.09 13.27
C ASP A 160 20.59 34.65 14.71
N HIS A 161 19.94 33.87 15.59
CA HIS A 161 19.81 34.17 17.01
C HIS A 161 20.69 33.30 17.91
N GLY A 162 21.66 32.56 17.33
CA GLY A 162 22.64 31.75 18.06
C GLY A 162 22.14 30.37 18.49
N LEU A 163 21.00 29.90 17.97
CA LEU A 163 20.44 28.59 18.29
C LEU A 163 20.66 27.63 17.12
N ARG A 164 21.63 26.72 17.27
CA ARG A 164 21.94 25.65 16.32
C ARG A 164 21.41 24.31 16.79
N PHE A 165 20.99 23.49 15.83
CA PHE A 165 20.56 22.10 16.00
C PHE A 165 21.38 21.18 15.10
N THR A 166 21.65 19.97 15.55
CA THR A 166 22.31 18.91 14.76
C THR A 166 21.65 17.60 15.13
N PHE A 167 21.27 16.81 14.13
CA PHE A 167 20.52 15.58 14.30
C PHE A 167 20.79 14.62 13.13
N PRO A 168 20.56 13.31 13.29
CA PRO A 168 20.93 12.31 12.29
C PRO A 168 20.34 12.56 10.90
N ALA A 169 19.06 12.93 10.81
CA ALA A 169 18.34 13.11 9.55
C ALA A 169 18.58 14.47 8.85
N LEU A 170 19.43 15.35 9.39
CA LEU A 170 19.69 16.67 8.81
C LEU A 170 20.32 16.61 7.40
N PRO A 171 21.24 15.70 7.07
CA PRO A 171 21.76 15.54 5.70
C PRO A 171 20.64 15.20 4.70
N ASP A 172 19.79 14.23 5.03
CA ASP A 172 18.69 13.79 4.16
C ASP A 172 17.68 14.92 3.93
N LEU A 173 17.32 15.65 4.99
CA LEU A 173 16.48 16.85 4.88
C LEU A 173 17.11 17.91 3.96
N ARG A 174 18.42 18.13 4.05
CA ARG A 174 19.13 19.09 3.20
C ARG A 174 19.15 18.65 1.74
N ASP A 175 19.28 17.36 1.48
CA ASP A 175 19.24 16.83 0.12
C ASP A 175 17.84 17.02 -0.50
N ILE A 176 16.78 16.73 0.25
CA ILE A 176 15.40 17.01 -0.17
C ILE A 176 15.18 18.51 -0.41
N TYR A 177 15.64 19.35 0.51
CA TYR A 177 15.57 20.81 0.38
C TYR A 177 16.30 21.30 -0.88
N ASN A 178 17.54 20.85 -1.10
CA ASN A 178 18.36 21.25 -2.25
C ASN A 178 17.71 20.83 -3.58
N GLN A 179 17.16 19.62 -3.64
CA GLN A 179 16.42 19.15 -4.81
C GLN A 179 15.21 20.03 -5.11
N LYS A 180 14.42 20.40 -4.09
CA LYS A 180 13.26 21.29 -4.27
C LYS A 180 13.68 22.70 -4.66
N MET A 181 14.64 23.28 -3.96
CA MET A 181 15.10 24.64 -4.19
C MET A 181 15.90 24.80 -5.48
N SER A 182 16.46 23.72 -6.05
CA SER A 182 17.08 23.75 -7.39
C SER A 182 16.09 24.16 -8.50
N LYS A 183 14.79 23.96 -8.27
CA LYS A 183 13.70 24.36 -9.18
C LYS A 183 13.09 25.70 -8.83
N PHE A 184 13.47 26.29 -7.70
CA PHE A 184 12.95 27.58 -7.26
C PHE A 184 13.80 28.72 -7.82
N SER A 185 13.12 29.75 -8.32
CA SER A 185 13.73 31.04 -8.61
C SER A 185 12.86 32.13 -7.98
N PRO A 186 13.44 33.16 -7.33
CA PRO A 186 12.65 34.27 -6.77
C PRO A 186 11.70 34.93 -7.79
N LYS A 187 12.06 34.94 -9.08
CA LYS A 187 11.20 35.45 -10.16
C LYS A 187 9.84 34.75 -10.24
N MET A 188 9.73 33.50 -9.78
CA MET A 188 8.47 32.74 -9.78
C MET A 188 7.44 33.36 -8.84
N ILE A 189 7.89 33.83 -7.67
CA ILE A 189 7.00 34.47 -6.68
C ILE A 189 6.83 35.97 -6.92
N TYR A 190 7.78 36.63 -7.59
CA TYR A 190 7.60 38.04 -8.00
C TYR A 190 6.65 38.19 -9.20
N ALA A 191 6.40 37.11 -9.94
CA ALA A 191 5.37 37.11 -10.98
C ALA A 191 3.96 37.26 -10.37
N ARG A 192 3.00 37.68 -11.20
CA ARG A 192 1.58 37.75 -10.80
C ARG A 192 0.92 36.38 -10.66
N SER A 193 1.51 35.34 -11.23
CA SER A 193 1.02 33.98 -11.11
C SER A 193 1.27 33.47 -9.69
N GLN A 194 0.24 32.90 -9.08
CA GLN A 194 0.37 32.23 -7.79
C GLN A 194 1.16 30.92 -7.95
N THR A 195 1.92 30.56 -6.91
CA THR A 195 2.62 29.27 -6.81
C THR A 195 2.46 28.74 -5.39
N THR A 196 2.50 27.42 -5.21
CA THR A 196 2.26 26.78 -3.91
C THR A 196 3.21 27.24 -2.81
N ILE A 197 4.46 27.60 -3.14
CA ILE A 197 5.44 28.10 -2.17
C ILE A 197 5.04 29.44 -1.52
N LEU A 198 4.12 30.22 -2.13
CA LEU A 198 3.57 31.41 -1.49
C LEU A 198 2.80 31.06 -0.21
N HIS A 199 2.20 29.86 -0.13
CA HIS A 199 1.53 29.40 1.09
C HIS A 199 2.53 29.13 2.23
N SER A 200 3.80 28.91 1.90
CA SER A 200 4.93 28.68 2.82
C SER A 200 5.97 29.80 2.75
N LEU A 201 5.55 31.04 2.45
CA LEU A 201 6.43 32.19 2.21
C LEU A 201 7.38 32.47 3.37
N GLU A 202 6.97 32.16 4.60
CA GLU A 202 7.75 32.31 5.83
C GLU A 202 9.06 31.49 5.85
N ALA A 203 9.17 30.45 5.03
CA ALA A 203 10.41 29.70 4.82
C ALA A 203 11.50 30.55 4.12
N LEU A 204 11.09 31.59 3.39
CA LEU A 204 11.95 32.43 2.55
C LEU A 204 12.36 33.74 3.22
N CYS A 205 12.04 33.94 4.50
CA CYS A 205 12.53 35.07 5.29
C CYS A 205 14.07 35.18 5.20
N GLY A 206 14.56 36.32 4.72
CA GLY A 206 16.00 36.57 4.50
C GLY A 206 16.55 36.13 3.13
N GLU A 207 15.76 35.45 2.30
CA GLU A 207 16.21 34.90 1.00
C GLU A 207 15.62 35.64 -0.21
N VAL A 208 14.49 36.31 -0.03
CA VAL A 208 13.76 37.01 -1.10
C VAL A 208 13.40 38.43 -0.70
N ASN A 209 13.12 39.27 -1.69
CA ASN A 209 12.63 40.63 -1.46
C ASN A 209 11.12 40.61 -1.27
N PHE A 210 10.67 40.86 -0.03
CA PHE A 210 9.25 40.87 0.31
C PHE A 210 8.50 42.09 -0.22
N ASP A 211 9.20 43.18 -0.56
CA ASP A 211 8.57 44.38 -1.15
C ASP A 211 7.96 44.10 -2.54
N GLU A 212 8.45 43.08 -3.23
CA GLU A 212 7.97 42.66 -4.56
C GLU A 212 6.75 41.72 -4.50
N LEU A 213 6.16 41.51 -3.33
CA LEU A 213 5.09 40.50 -3.11
C LEU A 213 3.72 41.10 -2.78
N SER A 214 3.60 42.43 -2.70
CA SER A 214 2.37 43.11 -2.29
C SER A 214 1.17 42.79 -3.19
N HIS A 215 1.38 42.51 -4.48
CA HIS A 215 0.31 42.13 -5.40
C HIS A 215 -0.31 40.76 -5.12
N HIS A 216 0.31 39.93 -4.29
CA HIS A 216 -0.26 38.65 -3.84
C HIS A 216 -1.13 38.80 -2.60
N CYS A 217 -1.03 39.92 -1.87
CA CYS A 217 -1.76 40.12 -0.61
C CYS A 217 -3.14 40.73 -0.86
N THR A 218 -4.19 40.11 -0.31
CA THR A 218 -5.56 40.65 -0.36
C THR A 218 -6.19 40.71 1.03
N GLU A 219 -7.22 41.54 1.21
CA GLU A 219 -7.99 41.58 2.46
C GLU A 219 -8.76 40.29 2.76
N THR A 220 -9.01 39.45 1.75
CA THR A 220 -9.82 38.22 1.86
C THR A 220 -8.99 36.98 2.12
N THR A 221 -7.81 36.89 1.49
CA THR A 221 -7.00 35.68 1.51
C THR A 221 -5.57 35.92 2.00
N GLY A 222 -5.19 37.17 2.33
CA GLY A 222 -3.81 37.48 2.67
C GLY A 222 -2.87 37.03 1.56
N ILE A 223 -1.74 36.41 1.94
CA ILE A 223 -0.87 35.68 1.02
C ILE A 223 -1.35 34.23 0.92
N LEU A 224 -1.99 33.91 -0.20
CA LEU A 224 -2.45 32.56 -0.60
C LEU A 224 -3.17 31.78 0.51
N GLY A 225 -3.98 32.46 1.33
CA GLY A 225 -4.80 31.84 2.36
C GLY A 225 -4.06 31.38 3.61
N SER A 226 -2.78 31.72 3.80
CA SER A 226 -2.02 31.32 4.99
C SER A 226 -1.81 32.49 5.98
N PRO A 227 -2.23 32.33 7.25
CA PRO A 227 -1.91 33.29 8.31
C PRO A 227 -0.40 33.43 8.58
N ALA A 228 0.37 32.33 8.63
CA ALA A 228 1.83 32.40 8.79
C ALA A 228 2.53 33.14 7.64
N ALA A 229 2.18 32.82 6.38
CA ALA A 229 2.79 33.48 5.22
C ALA A 229 2.47 34.98 5.20
N THR A 230 1.23 35.34 5.55
CA THR A 230 0.81 36.75 5.63
C THR A 230 1.48 37.50 6.77
N ALA A 231 1.67 36.84 7.93
CA ALA A 231 2.42 37.38 9.04
C ALA A 231 3.89 37.61 8.66
N ALA A 232 4.54 36.64 8.03
CA ALA A 232 5.90 36.77 7.54
C ALA A 232 6.04 37.91 6.51
N TYR A 233 5.06 38.05 5.61
CA TYR A 233 5.01 39.17 4.67
C TYR A 233 4.96 40.52 5.39
N LEU A 234 4.01 40.69 6.32
CA LEU A 234 3.85 41.94 7.06
C LEU A 234 5.05 42.27 7.96
N ILE A 235 5.77 41.26 8.45
CA ILE A 235 6.99 41.44 9.27
C ILE A 235 8.17 41.93 8.43
N ASN A 236 8.30 41.46 7.19
CA ASN A 236 9.51 41.65 6.37
C ASN A 236 9.35 42.70 5.26
N ALA A 237 8.13 43.07 4.87
CA ALA A 237 7.89 44.17 3.95
C ALA A 237 8.26 45.52 4.58
N SER A 238 8.83 46.41 3.78
CA SER A 238 9.22 47.75 4.22
C SER A 238 8.01 48.68 4.42
N GLU A 239 6.94 48.47 3.64
CA GLU A 239 5.66 49.16 3.79
C GLU A 239 4.67 48.37 4.65
N TRP A 240 3.95 49.07 5.52
CA TRP A 240 2.94 48.47 6.39
C TRP A 240 1.62 48.27 5.63
N ASP A 241 1.42 47.05 5.10
CA ASP A 241 0.26 46.72 4.28
C ASP A 241 -1.01 46.53 5.13
N LEU A 242 -1.98 47.44 4.97
CA LEU A 242 -3.27 47.39 5.67
C LEU A 242 -4.15 46.22 5.23
N GLN A 243 -3.92 45.66 4.03
CA GLN A 243 -4.69 44.49 3.59
C GLN A 243 -4.30 43.24 4.38
N ALA A 244 -2.99 43.03 4.60
CA ALA A 244 -2.47 41.96 5.44
C ALA A 244 -3.00 42.07 6.88
N VAL A 245 -3.02 43.29 7.45
CA VAL A 245 -3.57 43.54 8.79
C VAL A 245 -5.04 43.15 8.87
N LYS A 246 -5.88 43.64 7.96
CA LYS A 246 -7.31 43.34 7.94
C LYS A 246 -7.59 41.85 7.79
N TYR A 247 -6.83 41.17 6.93
CA TYR A 247 -6.92 39.72 6.80
C TYR A 247 -6.63 39.04 8.14
N LEU A 248 -5.47 39.30 8.76
CA LEU A 248 -5.08 38.66 10.02
C LEU A 248 -6.04 39.00 11.18
N GLU A 249 -6.52 40.23 11.28
CA GLU A 249 -7.54 40.63 12.25
C GLU A 249 -8.84 39.83 12.07
N SER A 250 -9.27 39.65 10.81
CA SER A 250 -10.47 38.85 10.51
C SER A 250 -10.31 37.36 10.86
N VAL A 251 -9.11 36.81 10.67
CA VAL A 251 -8.79 35.42 11.06
C VAL A 251 -8.88 35.30 12.59
N VAL A 252 -8.23 36.20 13.34
CA VAL A 252 -8.26 36.18 14.81
C VAL A 252 -9.67 36.35 15.35
N GLU A 253 -10.48 37.22 14.74
CA GLU A 253 -11.89 37.41 15.10
C GLU A 253 -12.72 36.14 14.86
N ALA A 254 -12.55 35.49 13.71
CA ALA A 254 -13.23 34.23 13.39
C ALA A 254 -12.90 33.10 14.39
N TYR A 255 -11.74 33.16 15.04
CA TYR A 255 -11.26 32.23 16.06
C TYR A 255 -11.46 32.76 17.50
N GLY A 256 -12.51 33.56 17.69
CA GLY A 256 -13.00 34.00 18.99
C GLY A 256 -12.18 35.11 19.65
N GLY A 257 -11.30 35.79 18.90
CA GLY A 257 -10.47 36.87 19.42
C GLY A 257 -9.35 36.43 20.38
N SER A 258 -9.16 35.11 20.53
CA SER A 258 -8.19 34.52 21.47
C SER A 258 -6.73 34.67 21.04
N GLY A 259 -6.50 35.08 19.79
CA GLY A 259 -5.17 35.16 19.17
C GLY A 259 -4.71 33.86 18.50
N LYS A 260 -5.45 32.76 18.67
CA LYS A 260 -5.22 31.50 17.95
C LYS A 260 -5.71 31.62 16.51
N VAL A 261 -5.01 30.99 15.57
CA VAL A 261 -5.38 30.98 14.15
C VAL A 261 -5.13 29.59 13.53
N PRO A 262 -5.84 29.22 12.45
CA PRO A 262 -5.63 27.99 11.73
C PRO A 262 -4.43 28.11 10.80
N SER A 263 -4.09 27.01 10.13
CA SER A 263 -3.05 27.00 9.10
C SER A 263 -3.49 27.58 7.74
N ALA A 264 -4.78 27.47 7.43
CA ALA A 264 -5.39 28.05 6.24
C ALA A 264 -6.70 28.77 6.56
N PHE A 265 -6.93 29.94 5.95
CA PHE A 265 -8.16 30.70 6.08
C PHE A 265 -8.39 31.65 4.89
N PRO A 266 -9.61 31.75 4.34
CA PRO A 266 -10.77 30.87 4.57
C PRO A 266 -10.63 29.53 3.84
N THR A 267 -11.48 28.56 4.16
CA THR A 267 -11.42 27.16 3.62
C THR A 267 -12.78 26.72 3.06
N SER A 268 -13.61 27.68 2.68
CA SER A 268 -15.01 27.46 2.35
C SER A 268 -15.25 26.59 1.12
N THR A 269 -14.44 26.72 0.05
CA THR A 269 -14.60 25.88 -1.14
C THR A 269 -14.37 24.41 -0.79
N PHE A 270 -13.27 24.13 -0.08
CA PHE A 270 -12.90 22.79 0.37
C PHE A 270 -13.98 22.20 1.28
N GLU A 271 -14.27 22.83 2.42
CA GLU A 271 -15.17 22.21 3.41
C GLU A 271 -16.61 22.06 2.89
N LEU A 272 -17.13 23.05 2.15
CA LEU A 272 -18.48 22.97 1.59
C LEU A 272 -18.58 21.94 0.48
N SER A 273 -17.62 21.88 -0.44
CA SER A 273 -17.72 20.98 -1.59
C SER A 273 -17.56 19.51 -1.16
N TRP A 274 -16.67 19.20 -0.23
CA TRP A 274 -16.57 17.85 0.35
C TRP A 274 -17.86 17.45 1.06
N ALA A 275 -18.38 18.31 1.93
CA ALA A 275 -19.60 18.02 2.67
C ALA A 275 -20.81 17.81 1.74
N LEU A 276 -21.04 18.74 0.80
CA LEU A 276 -22.20 18.72 -0.08
C LEU A 276 -22.12 17.63 -1.16
N SER A 277 -20.95 17.42 -1.78
CA SER A 277 -20.77 16.34 -2.77
C SER A 277 -20.97 14.95 -2.15
N SER A 278 -20.76 14.81 -0.84
CA SER A 278 -20.95 13.54 -0.13
C SER A 278 -22.38 13.39 0.43
N LEU A 279 -22.95 14.45 1.03
CA LEU A 279 -24.27 14.41 1.69
C LEU A 279 -25.44 14.45 0.71
N LEU A 280 -25.38 15.25 -0.36
CA LEU A 280 -26.51 15.39 -1.27
C LEU A 280 -26.88 14.07 -1.99
N PRO A 281 -25.91 13.27 -2.52
CA PRO A 281 -26.21 11.97 -3.12
C PRO A 281 -26.94 11.00 -2.19
N SER A 282 -26.63 10.98 -0.91
CA SER A 282 -27.15 10.01 0.05
C SER A 282 -28.57 10.32 0.56
N MET A 283 -29.10 11.50 0.23
CA MET A 283 -30.41 11.94 0.70
C MET A 283 -31.56 11.32 -0.09
N ALA A 284 -32.40 10.53 0.59
CA ALA A 284 -33.59 9.91 0.00
C ALA A 284 -34.66 10.92 -0.47
N ASN A 285 -34.75 12.10 0.16
CA ASN A 285 -35.66 13.18 -0.28
C ASN A 285 -34.99 14.56 -0.15
N ARG A 286 -34.54 15.09 -1.29
CA ARG A 286 -33.93 16.43 -1.37
C ARG A 286 -34.94 17.57 -1.32
N GLU A 287 -36.23 17.30 -1.54
CA GLU A 287 -37.31 18.29 -1.49
C GLU A 287 -37.52 18.87 -0.08
N ILE A 288 -36.96 18.21 0.93
CA ILE A 288 -36.96 18.70 2.32
C ILE A 288 -36.08 19.94 2.47
N LEU A 289 -35.02 20.08 1.66
CA LEU A 289 -34.19 21.28 1.68
C LEU A 289 -34.92 22.43 0.99
N SER A 290 -34.93 23.60 1.62
CA SER A 290 -35.53 24.78 0.99
C SER A 290 -34.80 25.13 -0.34
N PRO A 291 -35.54 25.49 -1.41
CA PRO A 291 -34.92 25.91 -2.68
C PRO A 291 -33.92 27.06 -2.52
N ALA A 292 -34.15 27.97 -1.57
CA ALA A 292 -33.25 29.08 -1.27
C ALA A 292 -31.89 28.62 -0.75
N VAL A 293 -31.85 27.53 0.04
CA VAL A 293 -30.58 26.94 0.52
C VAL A 293 -29.78 26.34 -0.64
N LEU A 294 -30.43 25.56 -1.50
CA LEU A 294 -29.77 24.96 -2.67
C LEU A 294 -29.30 26.01 -3.67
N ASP A 295 -30.09 27.07 -3.88
CA ASP A 295 -29.74 28.17 -4.76
C ASP A 295 -28.54 28.95 -4.22
N LYS A 296 -28.48 29.19 -2.90
CA LYS A 296 -27.33 29.84 -2.26
C LYS A 296 -26.01 29.13 -2.53
N PHE A 297 -25.96 27.80 -2.38
CA PHE A 297 -24.77 27.02 -2.71
C PHE A 297 -24.49 27.01 -4.22
N SER A 298 -25.53 26.92 -5.04
CA SER A 298 -25.41 26.93 -6.50
C SER A 298 -24.79 28.23 -7.01
N VAL A 299 -25.23 29.38 -6.47
CA VAL A 299 -24.69 30.70 -6.79
C VAL A 299 -23.24 30.78 -6.36
N PHE A 300 -22.92 30.37 -5.13
CA PHE A 300 -21.55 30.38 -4.62
C PHE A 300 -20.59 29.57 -5.51
N PHE A 301 -20.88 28.29 -5.78
CA PHE A 301 -20.00 27.45 -6.60
C PHE A 301 -19.95 27.90 -8.07
N GLY A 302 -21.08 28.35 -8.62
CA GLY A 302 -21.15 28.86 -9.99
C GLY A 302 -20.32 30.12 -10.20
N GLU A 303 -20.31 31.04 -9.22
CA GLU A 303 -19.51 32.26 -9.26
C GLU A 303 -18.01 31.97 -9.18
N ILE A 304 -17.57 31.12 -8.25
CA ILE A 304 -16.13 30.84 -8.08
C ILE A 304 -15.56 30.09 -9.28
N MET A 305 -16.29 29.14 -9.85
CA MET A 305 -15.90 28.43 -11.07
C MET A 305 -15.78 29.40 -12.25
N LYS A 306 -16.70 30.35 -12.38
CA LYS A 306 -16.67 31.34 -13.46
C LYS A 306 -15.48 32.30 -13.35
N VAL A 307 -15.12 32.71 -12.13
CA VAL A 307 -14.01 33.65 -11.89
C VAL A 307 -12.65 33.05 -12.26
N GLN A 308 -12.50 31.73 -12.12
CA GLN A 308 -11.24 31.01 -12.33
C GLN A 308 -11.29 30.04 -13.53
N ASP A 309 -12.08 30.38 -14.56
CA ASP A 309 -12.15 29.66 -15.85
C ASP A 309 -12.43 28.16 -15.72
N GLY A 310 -13.34 27.79 -14.82
CA GLY A 310 -13.77 26.42 -14.57
C GLY A 310 -12.86 25.62 -13.65
N LEU A 311 -11.92 26.27 -12.96
CA LEU A 311 -11.04 25.68 -11.95
C LEU A 311 -11.26 26.38 -10.60
N VAL A 312 -10.93 25.72 -9.50
CA VAL A 312 -10.98 26.32 -8.15
C VAL A 312 -9.87 25.75 -7.27
N GLY A 313 -9.52 26.46 -6.20
CA GLY A 313 -8.77 25.90 -5.07
C GLY A 313 -9.61 25.90 -3.80
N PHE A 314 -9.00 25.57 -2.65
CA PHE A 314 -9.67 25.45 -1.35
C PHE A 314 -10.46 26.68 -0.87
N SER A 315 -10.27 27.83 -1.51
CA SER A 315 -11.04 29.07 -1.27
C SER A 315 -11.13 29.95 -2.53
N PRO A 316 -12.13 30.86 -2.64
CA PRO A 316 -12.23 31.75 -3.79
C PRO A 316 -10.96 32.60 -4.01
N GLY A 317 -10.41 32.57 -5.22
CA GLY A 317 -9.24 33.37 -5.60
C GLY A 317 -7.89 32.80 -5.15
N ILE A 318 -7.89 31.59 -4.58
CA ILE A 318 -6.68 30.81 -4.29
C ILE A 318 -6.29 29.98 -5.51
N LEU A 319 -5.00 29.66 -5.62
CA LEU A 319 -4.41 28.83 -6.67
C LEU A 319 -5.23 27.55 -6.87
N PRO A 320 -5.73 27.27 -8.09
CA PRO A 320 -6.52 26.07 -8.32
C PRO A 320 -5.74 24.77 -8.23
N ASP A 321 -6.45 23.71 -7.85
CA ASP A 321 -5.97 22.33 -7.81
C ASP A 321 -7.03 21.35 -8.32
N ALA A 322 -6.59 20.14 -8.68
CA ALA A 322 -7.47 19.12 -9.24
C ALA A 322 -8.48 18.56 -8.22
N ASP A 323 -8.13 18.57 -6.94
CA ASP A 323 -8.90 17.91 -5.89
C ASP A 323 -10.15 18.73 -5.54
N ASP A 324 -9.95 20.01 -5.21
CA ASP A 324 -11.02 20.98 -4.99
C ASP A 324 -11.87 21.17 -6.24
N THR A 325 -11.25 21.23 -7.43
CA THR A 325 -11.99 21.35 -8.69
C THR A 325 -12.91 20.15 -8.92
N ALA A 326 -12.41 18.92 -8.72
CA ALA A 326 -13.21 17.72 -8.87
C ALA A 326 -14.40 17.70 -7.91
N ARG A 327 -14.19 18.06 -6.64
CA ARG A 327 -15.24 18.09 -5.62
C ARG A 327 -16.29 19.15 -5.89
N VAL A 328 -15.91 20.33 -6.38
CA VAL A 328 -16.86 21.37 -6.81
C VAL A 328 -17.68 20.92 -8.03
N LEU A 329 -17.08 20.25 -9.01
CA LEU A 329 -17.82 19.69 -10.15
C LEU A 329 -18.88 18.69 -9.68
N MET A 330 -18.52 17.78 -8.75
CA MET A 330 -19.46 16.84 -8.15
C MET A 330 -20.58 17.56 -7.38
N THR A 331 -20.26 18.60 -6.62
CA THR A 331 -21.25 19.42 -5.92
C THR A 331 -22.21 20.11 -6.90
N LEU A 332 -21.71 20.70 -7.97
CA LEU A 332 -22.54 21.35 -9.01
C LEU A 332 -23.51 20.35 -9.65
N LYS A 333 -23.03 19.14 -9.97
CA LYS A 333 -23.89 18.05 -10.47
C LYS A 333 -24.99 17.71 -9.47
N CYS A 334 -24.65 17.60 -8.19
CA CYS A 334 -25.62 17.36 -7.13
C CYS A 334 -26.64 18.49 -6.98
N LEU A 335 -26.26 19.74 -7.27
CA LEU A 335 -27.14 20.90 -7.25
C LEU A 335 -27.98 21.05 -8.54
N GLY A 336 -27.90 20.09 -9.47
CA GLY A 336 -28.62 20.14 -10.75
C GLY A 336 -28.06 21.20 -11.70
N LYS A 337 -26.80 21.60 -11.53
CA LYS A 337 -26.10 22.51 -12.44
C LYS A 337 -25.22 21.70 -13.42
N PRO A 338 -25.00 22.21 -14.64
CA PRO A 338 -24.04 21.61 -15.56
C PRO A 338 -22.64 21.56 -14.91
N MET A 339 -21.94 20.44 -15.09
CA MET A 339 -20.53 20.30 -14.74
C MET A 339 -19.71 20.04 -16.01
N GLU A 340 -18.62 20.77 -16.19
CA GLU A 340 -17.74 20.67 -17.35
C GLU A 340 -16.32 20.30 -16.86
N PRO A 341 -15.90 19.02 -16.96
CA PRO A 341 -14.59 18.59 -16.47
C PRO A 341 -13.42 18.99 -17.39
N THR A 342 -13.70 19.49 -18.61
CA THR A 342 -12.68 19.83 -19.62
C THR A 342 -11.58 20.77 -19.11
N PRO A 343 -11.86 21.87 -18.37
CA PRO A 343 -10.81 22.72 -17.82
C PRO A 343 -9.88 21.97 -16.86
N MET A 344 -10.44 21.14 -15.97
CA MET A 344 -9.68 20.31 -15.03
C MET A 344 -8.78 19.32 -15.78
N ILE A 345 -9.31 18.64 -16.79
CA ILE A 345 -8.55 17.71 -17.65
C ILE A 345 -7.40 18.45 -18.34
N ARG A 346 -7.69 19.54 -19.04
CA ARG A 346 -6.67 20.33 -19.75
C ARG A 346 -5.56 20.81 -18.83
N HIS A 347 -5.88 21.16 -17.59
CA HIS A 347 -4.93 21.76 -16.68
C HIS A 347 -4.13 20.73 -15.88
N PHE A 348 -4.73 19.61 -15.46
CA PHE A 348 -4.11 18.71 -14.48
C PHE A 348 -3.76 17.33 -15.02
N GLU A 349 -4.25 16.94 -16.19
CA GLU A 349 -3.92 15.63 -16.78
C GLU A 349 -2.41 15.49 -17.04
N ASN A 350 -1.85 14.37 -16.61
CA ASN A 350 -0.49 13.93 -16.89
C ASN A 350 -0.51 12.62 -17.70
N GLU A 351 0.67 12.06 -17.98
CA GLU A 351 0.79 10.82 -18.75
C GLU A 351 0.04 9.64 -18.10
N SER A 352 0.26 9.39 -16.81
CA SER A 352 -0.30 8.23 -16.10
C SER A 352 -1.40 8.55 -15.09
N HIS A 353 -1.53 9.80 -14.65
CA HIS A 353 -2.42 10.23 -13.56
C HIS A 353 -2.79 11.70 -13.71
N PHE A 354 -3.53 12.25 -12.75
CA PHE A 354 -3.79 13.69 -12.64
C PHE A 354 -2.95 14.29 -11.53
N LYS A 355 -2.34 15.44 -11.83
CA LYS A 355 -1.59 16.19 -10.83
C LYS A 355 -2.53 16.94 -9.91
N THR A 356 -2.24 17.00 -8.60
CA THR A 356 -2.97 17.94 -7.71
C THR A 356 -2.63 19.37 -8.08
N TYR A 357 -1.33 19.68 -8.17
CA TYR A 357 -0.80 20.97 -8.61
C TYR A 357 0.26 20.78 -9.70
N HIS A 358 0.39 21.74 -10.63
CA HIS A 358 1.34 21.67 -11.75
C HIS A 358 2.80 21.35 -11.37
N LEU A 359 3.26 21.92 -10.26
CA LEU A 359 4.64 21.85 -9.79
C LEU A 359 4.84 20.86 -8.63
N GLU A 360 3.96 19.87 -8.49
CA GLU A 360 4.10 18.88 -7.43
C GLU A 360 5.20 17.85 -7.71
N ARG A 361 5.70 17.22 -6.63
CA ARG A 361 6.70 16.15 -6.69
C ARG A 361 6.07 14.76 -6.72
N ASN A 362 5.10 14.53 -5.82
CA ASN A 362 4.46 13.25 -5.62
C ASN A 362 2.95 13.37 -5.94
N PRO A 363 2.37 12.40 -6.67
CA PRO A 363 0.93 12.36 -6.90
C PRO A 363 0.17 12.20 -5.58
N SER A 364 -1.09 12.65 -5.54
CA SER A 364 -2.01 12.30 -4.45
C SER A 364 -2.98 11.22 -4.90
N PHE A 365 -3.10 10.20 -4.05
CA PHE A 365 -4.04 9.11 -4.27
C PHE A 365 -5.48 9.62 -4.13
N SER A 366 -5.79 10.39 -3.09
CA SER A 366 -7.14 10.93 -2.84
C SER A 366 -7.59 11.90 -3.93
N ALA A 367 -6.72 12.78 -4.41
CA ALA A 367 -7.02 13.70 -5.50
C ALA A 367 -7.36 12.95 -6.80
N ASN A 368 -6.64 11.86 -7.10
CA ASN A 368 -6.95 11.02 -8.26
C ASN A 368 -8.27 10.27 -8.09
N CYS A 369 -8.61 9.81 -6.88
CA CYS A 369 -9.95 9.26 -6.61
C CYS A 369 -11.05 10.30 -6.86
N ASN A 370 -10.87 11.54 -6.39
CA ASN A 370 -11.86 12.60 -6.55
C ASN A 370 -12.00 13.02 -8.03
N VAL A 371 -10.89 13.11 -8.78
CA VAL A 371 -10.93 13.30 -10.24
C VAL A 371 -11.71 12.18 -10.93
N LEU A 372 -11.43 10.91 -10.60
CA LEU A 372 -12.14 9.77 -11.16
C LEU A 372 -13.64 9.85 -10.85
N LEU A 373 -14.01 10.13 -9.59
CA LEU A 373 -15.41 10.31 -9.19
C LEU A 373 -16.10 11.44 -9.97
N ALA A 374 -15.43 12.57 -10.16
CA ALA A 374 -15.97 13.67 -10.96
C ALA A 374 -16.20 13.26 -12.43
N LEU A 375 -15.26 12.55 -13.06
CA LEU A 375 -15.41 12.05 -14.42
C LEU A 375 -16.57 11.06 -14.55
N LEU A 376 -16.75 10.17 -13.57
CA LEU A 376 -17.85 9.19 -13.53
C LEU A 376 -19.25 9.82 -13.36
N GLN A 377 -19.32 11.10 -12.99
CA GLN A 377 -20.57 11.87 -12.87
C GLN A 377 -20.97 12.61 -14.15
N ALA A 378 -20.14 12.55 -15.21
CA ALA A 378 -20.50 13.08 -16.52
C ALA A 378 -21.80 12.47 -17.06
N GLU A 379 -22.54 13.26 -17.84
CA GLU A 379 -23.77 12.79 -18.50
C GLU A 379 -23.46 11.74 -19.57
N ASP A 380 -22.45 12.01 -20.38
CA ASP A 380 -21.82 11.05 -21.28
C ASP A 380 -20.44 10.70 -20.72
N VAL A 381 -20.37 9.60 -19.96
CA VAL A 381 -19.12 9.15 -19.33
C VAL A 381 -18.14 8.58 -20.36
N ASP A 382 -18.63 8.05 -21.48
CA ASP A 382 -17.81 7.44 -22.52
C ASP A 382 -16.97 8.48 -23.27
N GLN A 383 -17.39 9.74 -23.28
CA GLN A 383 -16.58 10.87 -23.75
C GLN A 383 -15.22 10.96 -23.03
N TYR A 384 -15.15 10.51 -21.77
CA TYR A 384 -13.98 10.60 -20.92
C TYR A 384 -13.34 9.23 -20.65
N LEU A 385 -13.66 8.22 -21.47
CA LEU A 385 -13.20 6.83 -21.28
C LEU A 385 -11.68 6.73 -21.08
N THR A 386 -10.89 7.45 -21.88
CA THR A 386 -9.42 7.44 -21.76
C THR A 386 -8.93 7.96 -20.41
N GLN A 387 -9.56 9.02 -19.88
CA GLN A 387 -9.22 9.58 -18.58
C GLN A 387 -9.69 8.65 -17.44
N VAL A 388 -10.87 8.04 -17.58
CA VAL A 388 -11.38 7.04 -16.63
C VAL A 388 -10.44 5.84 -16.58
N GLU A 389 -10.04 5.28 -17.73
CA GLU A 389 -9.12 4.14 -17.80
C GLU A 389 -7.77 4.49 -17.17
N LYS A 390 -7.18 5.62 -17.54
CA LYS A 390 -5.89 6.10 -17.03
C LYS A 390 -5.90 6.22 -15.51
N THR A 391 -6.85 6.97 -14.96
CA THR A 391 -6.91 7.22 -13.52
C THR A 391 -7.25 5.94 -12.75
N SER A 392 -8.14 5.08 -13.28
CA SER A 392 -8.42 3.78 -12.69
C SER A 392 -7.19 2.88 -12.66
N ALA A 393 -6.42 2.84 -13.76
CA ALA A 393 -5.21 2.04 -13.85
C ALA A 393 -4.14 2.50 -12.85
N PHE A 394 -3.95 3.82 -12.69
CA PHE A 394 -3.07 4.40 -11.69
C PHE A 394 -3.47 3.99 -10.27
N LEU A 395 -4.74 4.21 -9.89
CA LEU A 395 -5.22 3.90 -8.53
C LEU A 395 -5.10 2.40 -8.20
N LEU A 396 -5.46 1.53 -9.15
CA LEU A 396 -5.32 0.08 -8.97
C LEU A 396 -3.85 -0.33 -8.88
N GLN A 397 -2.95 0.29 -9.65
CA GLN A 397 -1.52 0.01 -9.59
C GLN A 397 -0.89 0.45 -8.25
N GLU A 398 -1.24 1.63 -7.75
CA GLU A 398 -0.78 2.11 -6.44
C GLU A 398 -1.31 1.20 -5.31
N TRP A 399 -2.57 0.74 -5.40
CA TRP A 399 -3.11 -0.25 -4.47
C TRP A 399 -2.36 -1.58 -4.52
N GLU A 400 -2.11 -2.09 -5.73
CA GLU A 400 -1.38 -3.34 -5.94
C GLU A 400 0.07 -3.27 -5.44
N ALA A 401 0.70 -2.09 -5.50
CA ALA A 401 2.05 -1.87 -4.95
C ALA A 401 2.09 -1.89 -3.41
N GLY A 402 0.93 -1.78 -2.76
CA GLY A 402 0.79 -1.76 -1.30
C GLY A 402 1.21 -0.41 -0.68
N GLY A 403 0.94 -0.24 0.61
CA GLY A 403 1.34 0.97 1.34
C GLY A 403 0.62 2.24 0.86
N VAL A 404 -0.63 2.12 0.40
CA VAL A 404 -1.44 3.26 -0.02
C VAL A 404 -1.55 4.25 1.13
N THR A 405 -0.99 5.42 0.90
CA THR A 405 -1.06 6.59 1.78
C THR A 405 -1.53 7.78 0.96
N ASP A 406 -1.99 8.81 1.64
CA ASP A 406 -2.31 10.08 0.99
C ASP A 406 -1.62 11.24 1.69
N LYS A 407 -1.28 12.27 0.91
CA LYS A 407 -0.57 13.45 1.42
C LYS A 407 -1.47 14.45 2.13
N TRP A 408 -2.80 14.30 2.03
CA TRP A 408 -3.78 15.22 2.62
C TRP A 408 -4.52 14.63 3.82
N ASN A 409 -4.45 13.32 4.04
CA ASN A 409 -5.07 12.65 5.19
C ASN A 409 -4.25 11.44 5.66
N ILE A 410 -3.92 11.37 6.95
CA ILE A 410 -3.11 10.29 7.53
C ILE A 410 -3.89 9.01 7.82
N ALA A 411 -5.22 9.02 7.74
CA ALA A 411 -6.04 7.84 8.00
C ALA A 411 -6.05 6.91 6.76
N PRO A 412 -5.60 5.65 6.87
CA PRO A 412 -5.62 4.71 5.74
C PRO A 412 -7.05 4.40 5.25
N GLN A 413 -8.06 4.59 6.12
CA GLN A 413 -9.46 4.40 5.77
C GLN A 413 -9.99 5.47 4.80
N TYR A 414 -9.36 6.65 4.71
CA TYR A 414 -9.81 7.71 3.83
C TYR A 414 -9.59 7.40 2.33
N PRO A 415 -8.38 6.99 1.89
CA PRO A 415 -8.19 6.45 0.55
C PRO A 415 -9.10 5.26 0.23
N ALA A 416 -9.30 4.34 1.18
CA ALA A 416 -10.14 3.17 1.00
C ALA A 416 -11.62 3.53 0.75
N LEU A 417 -12.13 4.55 1.45
CA LEU A 417 -13.46 5.11 1.22
C LEU A 417 -13.61 5.61 -0.21
N LEU A 418 -12.71 6.50 -0.65
CA LEU A 418 -12.81 7.15 -1.96
C LEU A 418 -12.64 6.14 -3.11
N LEU A 419 -11.68 5.22 -2.96
CA LEU A 419 -11.46 4.18 -3.95
C LEU A 419 -12.68 3.26 -4.05
N SER A 420 -13.25 2.82 -2.93
CA SER A 420 -14.45 1.97 -2.93
C SER A 420 -15.63 2.66 -3.60
N GLU A 421 -15.86 3.94 -3.32
CA GLU A 421 -16.89 4.72 -3.99
C GLU A 421 -16.69 4.76 -5.52
N ALA A 422 -15.46 5.02 -5.98
CA ALA A 422 -15.13 5.07 -7.40
C ALA A 422 -15.29 3.69 -8.08
N LEU A 423 -14.78 2.63 -7.45
CA LEU A 423 -14.83 1.26 -7.98
C LEU A 423 -16.26 0.74 -8.09
N ILE A 424 -17.09 0.95 -7.06
CA ILE A 424 -18.51 0.59 -7.09
C ILE A 424 -19.25 1.39 -8.18
N THR A 425 -18.88 2.67 -8.37
CA THR A 425 -19.47 3.51 -9.41
C THR A 425 -19.11 3.00 -10.81
N ILE A 426 -17.85 2.61 -11.06
CA ILE A 426 -17.43 1.97 -12.31
C ILE A 426 -18.25 0.71 -12.57
N LEU A 427 -18.40 -0.17 -11.57
CA LEU A 427 -19.18 -1.39 -11.71
C LEU A 427 -20.65 -1.09 -12.06
N LYS A 428 -21.29 -0.12 -11.38
CA LYS A 428 -22.68 0.29 -11.66
C LYS A 428 -22.83 0.80 -13.10
N ARG A 429 -21.91 1.66 -13.56
CA ARG A 429 -21.88 2.21 -14.92
C ARG A 429 -21.67 1.11 -15.97
N TYR A 430 -20.73 0.20 -15.70
CA TYR A 430 -20.47 -0.94 -16.56
C TYR A 430 -21.69 -1.89 -16.66
N ALA A 431 -22.37 -2.15 -15.55
CA ALA A 431 -23.62 -2.93 -15.53
C ALA A 431 -24.76 -2.26 -16.32
N ALA A 432 -24.74 -0.93 -16.43
CA ALA A 432 -25.67 -0.14 -17.24
C ALA A 432 -25.28 -0.06 -18.74
N ALA A 433 -24.29 -0.85 -19.18
CA ALA A 433 -23.74 -0.84 -20.54
C ALA A 433 -23.04 0.47 -20.95
N GLU A 434 -22.61 1.28 -19.99
CA GLU A 434 -21.67 2.39 -20.16
C GLU A 434 -20.23 1.88 -19.92
N LEU A 435 -19.19 2.62 -20.28
CA LEU A 435 -17.77 2.27 -20.03
C LEU A 435 -17.33 0.92 -20.62
N GLN A 436 -18.00 0.42 -21.67
CA GLN A 436 -17.71 -0.88 -22.28
C GLN A 436 -16.35 -0.93 -22.98
N GLY A 437 -15.73 0.22 -23.22
CA GLY A 437 -14.38 0.30 -23.76
C GLY A 437 -13.27 0.09 -22.72
N LEU A 438 -13.59 0.01 -21.42
CA LEU A 438 -12.61 -0.34 -20.40
C LEU A 438 -12.11 -1.79 -20.59
N PRO A 439 -10.84 -2.09 -20.29
CA PRO A 439 -10.35 -3.46 -20.34
C PRO A 439 -11.17 -4.39 -19.43
N ALA A 440 -11.72 -5.47 -20.00
CA ALA A 440 -12.53 -6.42 -19.24
C ALA A 440 -11.80 -6.99 -18.03
N ASP A 441 -10.48 -7.19 -18.13
CA ASP A 441 -9.63 -7.63 -17.02
C ASP A 441 -9.63 -6.64 -15.83
N THR A 442 -9.64 -5.34 -16.14
CA THR A 442 -9.72 -4.29 -15.11
C THR A 442 -11.05 -4.38 -14.37
N VAL A 443 -12.17 -4.41 -15.09
CA VAL A 443 -13.50 -4.38 -14.48
C VAL A 443 -13.89 -5.70 -13.83
N LEU A 444 -13.55 -6.83 -14.45
CA LEU A 444 -14.03 -8.15 -14.04
C LEU A 444 -13.05 -8.91 -13.13
N LYS A 445 -11.82 -8.43 -12.97
CA LYS A 445 -10.83 -9.07 -12.08
C LYS A 445 -10.12 -8.09 -11.15
N ARG A 446 -9.47 -7.04 -11.66
CA ARG A 446 -8.67 -6.11 -10.82
C ARG A 446 -9.55 -5.37 -9.81
N ILE A 447 -10.66 -4.78 -10.27
CA ILE A 447 -11.58 -4.05 -9.41
C ILE A 447 -12.19 -4.97 -8.32
N PRO A 448 -12.78 -6.14 -8.65
CA PRO A 448 -13.27 -7.09 -7.65
C PRO A 448 -12.23 -7.52 -6.63
N LEU A 449 -11.00 -7.79 -7.08
CA LEU A 449 -9.89 -8.19 -6.21
C LEU A 449 -9.57 -7.09 -5.18
N VAL A 450 -9.44 -5.84 -5.65
CA VAL A 450 -9.16 -4.69 -4.78
C VAL A 450 -10.30 -4.43 -3.80
N ILE A 451 -11.56 -4.59 -4.20
CA ILE A 451 -12.71 -4.50 -3.28
C ILE A 451 -12.63 -5.57 -2.18
N CYS A 452 -12.26 -6.81 -2.51
CA CYS A 452 -12.09 -7.87 -1.51
C CYS A 452 -10.99 -7.51 -0.50
N GLN A 453 -9.86 -6.99 -0.99
CA GLN A 453 -8.73 -6.58 -0.14
C GLN A 453 -9.08 -5.41 0.77
N ILE A 454 -9.78 -4.39 0.26
CA ILE A 454 -10.29 -3.27 1.06
C ILE A 454 -11.19 -3.82 2.19
N LEU A 455 -12.13 -4.71 1.86
CA LEU A 455 -13.04 -5.27 2.86
C LEU A 455 -12.32 -6.12 3.91
N LEU A 456 -11.32 -6.90 3.52
CA LEU A 456 -10.50 -7.67 4.45
C LEU A 456 -9.76 -6.76 5.43
N GLN A 457 -9.12 -5.69 4.94
CA GLN A 457 -8.44 -4.70 5.78
C GLN A 457 -9.43 -3.99 6.72
N ILE A 458 -10.56 -3.50 6.20
CA ILE A 458 -11.57 -2.80 7.00
C ILE A 458 -12.12 -3.70 8.10
N LEU A 459 -12.48 -4.95 7.80
CA LEU A 459 -13.01 -5.86 8.82
C LEU A 459 -11.95 -6.25 9.86
N GLN A 460 -10.69 -6.40 9.45
CA GLN A 460 -9.59 -6.76 10.35
C GLN A 460 -9.23 -5.62 11.32
N ASP A 461 -9.30 -4.38 10.86
CA ASP A 461 -8.96 -3.20 11.67
C ASP A 461 -10.09 -2.76 12.61
N GLN A 462 -11.27 -3.39 12.53
CA GLN A 462 -12.39 -3.05 13.41
C GLN A 462 -12.12 -3.54 14.84
N GLN A 463 -12.24 -2.63 15.81
CA GLN A 463 -12.08 -2.94 17.23
C GLN A 463 -13.36 -3.57 17.81
N ASP A 464 -13.23 -4.19 18.98
CA ASP A 464 -14.34 -4.85 19.69
C ASP A 464 -15.52 -3.91 20.02
N ASP A 465 -15.25 -2.61 20.18
CA ASP A 465 -16.27 -1.58 20.41
C ASP A 465 -16.98 -1.11 19.12
N GLY A 466 -16.60 -1.68 17.98
CA GLY A 466 -17.09 -1.36 16.65
C GLY A 466 -16.36 -0.21 15.96
N SER A 467 -15.44 0.47 16.64
CA SER A 467 -14.70 1.62 16.09
C SER A 467 -13.54 1.21 15.18
N TRP A 468 -13.05 2.18 14.43
CA TRP A 468 -11.70 2.17 13.88
C TRP A 468 -10.89 3.24 14.61
N ASN A 469 -9.84 2.81 15.30
CA ASN A 469 -8.94 3.66 16.10
C ASN A 469 -9.64 4.52 17.17
N GLY A 470 -10.81 4.10 17.67
CA GLY A 470 -11.60 4.87 18.62
C GLY A 470 -11.98 6.28 18.12
N SER A 471 -11.97 6.51 16.81
CA SER A 471 -12.16 7.82 16.19
C SER A 471 -13.51 7.91 15.49
N LEU A 472 -14.30 8.95 15.75
CA LEU A 472 -15.56 9.17 15.03
C LEU A 472 -15.35 9.31 13.51
N GLU A 473 -14.32 10.04 13.08
CA GLU A 473 -14.07 10.33 11.66
C GLU A 473 -13.56 9.09 10.92
N GLN A 474 -12.57 8.36 11.46
CA GLN A 474 -12.09 7.12 10.83
C GLN A 474 -13.16 6.03 10.80
N THR A 475 -13.92 5.88 11.90
CA THR A 475 -15.07 4.95 11.94
C THR A 475 -16.10 5.33 10.88
N SER A 476 -16.33 6.62 10.64
CA SER A 476 -17.23 7.09 9.59
C SER A 476 -16.73 6.73 8.20
N TYR A 477 -15.43 6.83 7.93
CA TYR A 477 -14.85 6.38 6.67
C TYR A 477 -15.09 4.88 6.44
N SER A 478 -14.76 4.04 7.43
CA SER A 478 -14.96 2.58 7.34
C SER A 478 -16.43 2.17 7.18
N VAL A 479 -17.33 2.79 7.94
CA VAL A 479 -18.78 2.56 7.81
C VAL A 479 -19.27 2.93 6.42
N ARG A 480 -18.75 4.01 5.84
CA ARG A 480 -19.09 4.41 4.47
C ARG A 480 -18.51 3.50 3.42
N THR A 481 -17.28 3.02 3.57
CA THR A 481 -16.69 1.96 2.74
C THR A 481 -17.59 0.72 2.73
N LEU A 482 -17.98 0.23 3.91
CA LEU A 482 -18.90 -0.90 4.04
C LEU A 482 -20.25 -0.61 3.37
N ALA A 483 -20.80 0.59 3.53
CA ALA A 483 -22.06 0.97 2.90
C ALA A 483 -22.00 0.93 1.35
N HIS A 484 -20.89 1.36 0.75
CA HIS A 484 -20.69 1.28 -0.70
C HIS A 484 -20.60 -0.18 -1.17
N CYS A 485 -19.90 -1.03 -0.43
CA CYS A 485 -19.70 -2.43 -0.81
C CYS A 485 -20.89 -3.34 -0.51
N LEU A 486 -21.74 -2.99 0.46
CA LEU A 486 -22.91 -3.81 0.87
C LEU A 486 -23.95 -4.00 -0.24
N CYS A 487 -23.92 -3.17 -1.30
CA CYS A 487 -24.79 -3.32 -2.44
C CYS A 487 -24.40 -4.47 -3.37
N LEU A 488 -23.17 -5.01 -3.27
CA LEU A 488 -22.68 -6.10 -4.10
C LEU A 488 -23.38 -7.44 -3.77
N PRO A 489 -23.44 -8.38 -4.73
CA PRO A 489 -24.24 -9.61 -4.62
C PRO A 489 -23.53 -10.70 -3.81
N TRP A 490 -23.32 -10.43 -2.52
CA TRP A 490 -22.67 -11.35 -1.59
C TRP A 490 -23.52 -12.58 -1.25
N ASN A 491 -22.87 -13.66 -0.82
CA ASN A 491 -23.59 -14.78 -0.21
C ASN A 491 -24.16 -14.39 1.17
N SER A 492 -25.06 -15.20 1.71
CA SER A 492 -25.81 -14.86 2.92
C SER A 492 -24.93 -14.68 4.16
N ILE A 493 -23.84 -15.45 4.25
CA ILE A 493 -22.91 -15.43 5.38
C ILE A 493 -22.08 -14.15 5.35
N LEU A 494 -21.46 -13.84 4.20
CA LEU A 494 -20.67 -12.64 4.01
C LEU A 494 -21.52 -11.38 4.17
N GLN A 495 -22.73 -11.36 3.59
CA GLN A 495 -23.68 -10.26 3.79
C GLN A 495 -23.93 -10.00 5.29
N ALA A 496 -24.15 -11.05 6.08
CA ALA A 496 -24.38 -10.93 7.51
C ALA A 496 -23.14 -10.41 8.28
N THR A 497 -21.93 -10.83 7.87
CA THR A 497 -20.67 -10.33 8.45
C THR A 497 -20.48 -8.84 8.17
N LEU A 498 -20.63 -8.42 6.91
CA LEU A 498 -20.50 -7.02 6.51
C LEU A 498 -21.57 -6.15 7.20
N MET A 499 -22.83 -6.61 7.23
CA MET A 499 -23.92 -5.89 7.90
C MET A 499 -23.70 -5.75 9.40
N ARG A 500 -23.10 -6.76 10.06
CA ARG A 500 -22.76 -6.69 11.48
C ARG A 500 -21.71 -5.60 11.73
N SER A 501 -20.60 -5.64 10.99
CA SER A 501 -19.52 -4.66 11.08
C SER A 501 -20.01 -3.24 10.82
N PHE A 502 -20.84 -3.07 9.78
CA PHE A 502 -21.50 -1.81 9.45
C PHE A 502 -22.38 -1.29 10.60
N THR A 503 -23.17 -2.17 11.22
CA THR A 503 -24.11 -1.80 12.28
C THR A 503 -23.39 -1.46 13.59
N THR A 504 -22.32 -2.20 13.94
CA THR A 504 -21.52 -1.93 15.15
C THR A 504 -20.77 -0.61 15.01
N GLY A 505 -20.15 -0.33 13.85
CA GLY A 505 -19.51 0.97 13.59
C GLY A 505 -20.49 2.15 13.65
N ARG A 506 -21.70 2.00 13.08
CA ARG A 506 -22.77 3.02 13.22
C ARG A 506 -23.17 3.24 14.67
N SER A 507 -23.25 2.16 15.45
CA SER A 507 -23.60 2.23 16.87
C SER A 507 -22.54 2.97 17.66
N PHE A 508 -21.25 2.70 17.40
CA PHE A 508 -20.15 3.44 18.01
C PHE A 508 -20.25 4.94 17.76
N ILE A 509 -20.46 5.37 16.50
CA ILE A 509 -20.59 6.78 16.16
C ILE A 509 -21.80 7.38 16.88
N ALA A 510 -22.97 6.75 16.81
CA ALA A 510 -24.19 7.27 17.42
C ALA A 510 -24.07 7.45 18.96
N MET A 511 -23.32 6.58 19.64
CA MET A 511 -23.10 6.65 21.09
C MET A 511 -22.05 7.70 21.49
N ASN A 512 -21.01 7.88 20.68
CA ASN A 512 -19.87 8.73 21.03
C ASN A 512 -19.92 10.13 20.39
N TYR A 513 -20.73 10.34 19.34
CA TYR A 513 -20.82 11.63 18.63
C TYR A 513 -21.09 12.85 19.53
N PRO A 514 -21.94 12.78 20.57
CA PRO A 514 -22.17 13.94 21.42
C PRO A 514 -20.93 14.38 22.23
N GLN A 515 -19.86 13.57 22.26
CA GLN A 515 -18.65 13.80 23.03
C GLN A 515 -17.59 14.54 22.18
N LEU A 516 -16.80 15.38 22.85
CA LEU A 516 -15.66 16.06 22.23
C LEU A 516 -14.49 15.07 22.09
N GLU A 517 -13.92 14.93 20.90
CA GLU A 517 -12.65 14.21 20.70
C GLU A 517 -11.53 15.21 20.41
N SER A 518 -10.49 15.21 21.25
CA SER A 518 -9.39 16.18 21.16
C SER A 518 -8.15 15.66 20.42
N ASN A 519 -8.10 14.37 20.04
CA ASN A 519 -6.84 13.68 19.73
C ASN A 519 -6.77 13.07 18.32
N HIS A 520 -7.69 13.41 17.42
CA HIS A 520 -7.72 12.83 16.06
C HIS A 520 -7.60 13.94 15.01
N TYR A 521 -6.36 14.34 14.70
CA TYR A 521 -6.05 15.31 13.65
C TYR A 521 -5.63 14.54 12.41
N LEU A 522 -6.56 14.37 11.48
CA LEU A 522 -6.38 13.45 10.36
C LEU A 522 -5.92 14.16 9.08
N TRP A 523 -6.32 15.41 8.91
CA TRP A 523 -6.01 16.18 7.71
C TRP A 523 -4.63 16.79 7.80
N VAL A 524 -3.92 16.90 6.68
CA VAL A 524 -2.53 17.33 6.62
C VAL A 524 -2.41 18.69 5.92
N GLU A 525 -1.76 19.64 6.60
CA GLU A 525 -1.29 20.91 6.03
C GLU A 525 0.21 21.08 6.45
N LYS A 526 0.67 22.26 6.86
CA LYS A 526 1.99 22.49 7.51
C LYS A 526 2.08 21.74 8.83
N THR A 527 0.94 21.62 9.50
CA THR A 527 0.69 20.71 10.61
C THR A 527 -0.58 19.91 10.30
N THR A 528 -0.79 18.79 10.99
CA THR A 528 -2.09 18.13 10.95
C THR A 528 -3.18 19.00 11.62
N TYR A 529 -4.41 18.89 11.13
CA TYR A 529 -5.56 19.66 11.61
C TYR A 529 -6.86 18.82 11.62
N GLN A 530 -7.89 19.35 12.26
CA GLN A 530 -9.27 18.84 12.23
C GLN A 530 -10.17 19.79 11.46
N SER A 531 -11.10 19.27 10.64
CA SER A 531 -12.24 20.05 10.16
C SER A 531 -13.50 19.60 10.90
N ALA A 532 -14.08 20.49 11.71
CA ALA A 532 -15.31 20.18 12.43
C ALA A 532 -16.48 19.92 11.46
N MET A 533 -16.54 20.66 10.35
CA MET A 533 -17.55 20.49 9.30
C MET A 533 -17.45 19.11 8.65
N LEU A 534 -16.26 18.70 8.21
CA LEU A 534 -16.09 17.42 7.52
C LEU A 534 -16.32 16.23 8.46
N LYS A 535 -15.79 16.31 9.68
CA LYS A 535 -16.05 15.30 10.71
C LYS A 535 -17.56 15.11 10.93
N THR A 536 -18.31 16.19 11.10
CA THR A 536 -19.76 16.15 11.26
C THR A 536 -20.45 15.59 10.02
N ALA A 537 -20.05 16.01 8.82
CA ALA A 537 -20.62 15.51 7.57
C ALA A 537 -20.43 14.00 7.42
N TYR A 538 -19.22 13.48 7.68
CA TYR A 538 -18.93 12.05 7.60
C TYR A 538 -19.64 11.23 8.68
N CYS A 539 -19.72 11.74 9.91
CA CYS A 539 -20.52 11.10 10.96
C CYS A 539 -22.00 11.06 10.58
N SER A 540 -22.54 12.16 10.05
CA SER A 540 -23.93 12.24 9.59
C SER A 540 -24.20 11.23 8.48
N LEU A 541 -23.30 11.15 7.50
CA LEU A 541 -23.33 10.16 6.42
C LEU A 541 -23.35 8.74 6.94
N ALA A 542 -22.43 8.40 7.84
CA ALA A 542 -22.31 7.07 8.41
C ALA A 542 -23.53 6.67 9.24
N VAL A 543 -24.04 7.57 10.09
CA VAL A 543 -25.17 7.28 10.99
C VAL A 543 -26.50 7.22 10.27
N HIS A 544 -26.75 8.07 9.26
CA HIS A 544 -28.09 8.27 8.72
C HIS A 544 -28.32 7.70 7.33
N THR A 545 -27.27 7.32 6.60
CA THR A 545 -27.41 6.76 5.25
C THR A 545 -27.53 5.23 5.31
N PRO A 546 -28.61 4.62 4.78
CA PRO A 546 -28.69 3.17 4.66
C PRO A 546 -27.69 2.64 3.62
N ALA A 547 -27.39 1.35 3.69
CA ALA A 547 -26.75 0.68 2.55
C ALA A 547 -27.71 0.67 1.36
N GLU A 548 -27.21 0.97 0.17
CA GLU A 548 -28.01 0.94 -1.05
C GLU A 548 -28.22 -0.50 -1.51
N GLU A 549 -29.42 -0.79 -2.02
CA GLU A 549 -29.67 -2.00 -2.80
C GLU A 549 -29.43 -1.71 -4.29
N HIS A 550 -28.82 -2.66 -5.00
CA HIS A 550 -28.63 -2.55 -6.44
C HIS A 550 -28.84 -3.90 -7.11
N THR A 551 -29.49 -3.88 -8.28
CA THR A 551 -29.67 -5.08 -9.10
C THR A 551 -28.51 -5.20 -10.07
N TRP A 552 -27.69 -6.24 -9.90
CA TRP A 552 -26.52 -6.48 -10.73
C TRP A 552 -26.85 -7.38 -11.93
N THR A 553 -26.04 -7.28 -12.98
CA THR A 553 -26.06 -8.24 -14.09
C THR A 553 -25.57 -9.61 -13.61
N GLU A 554 -25.88 -10.66 -14.37
CA GLU A 554 -25.42 -12.03 -14.07
C GLU A 554 -23.87 -12.09 -14.01
N VAL A 555 -23.20 -11.41 -14.95
CA VAL A 555 -21.73 -11.35 -15.02
C VAL A 555 -21.12 -10.79 -13.73
N ILE A 556 -21.64 -9.66 -13.21
CA ILE A 556 -21.15 -9.09 -11.96
C ILE A 556 -21.54 -9.96 -10.77
N SER A 557 -22.73 -10.57 -10.80
CA SER A 557 -23.21 -11.47 -9.75
C SER A 557 -22.31 -12.68 -9.58
N ASP A 558 -21.90 -13.31 -10.66
CA ASP A 558 -21.03 -14.49 -10.64
C ASP A 558 -19.64 -14.19 -10.08
N ILE A 559 -19.14 -12.96 -10.28
CA ILE A 559 -17.80 -12.56 -9.81
C ILE A 559 -17.74 -12.45 -8.29
N PHE A 560 -18.77 -11.87 -7.65
CA PHE A 560 -18.78 -11.63 -6.20
C PHE A 560 -19.43 -12.77 -5.41
N TYR A 561 -19.96 -13.78 -6.09
CA TYR A 561 -20.60 -14.92 -5.44
C TYR A 561 -19.59 -16.01 -5.04
N ALA A 562 -19.28 -16.08 -3.74
CA ALA A 562 -18.57 -17.22 -3.16
C ALA A 562 -19.54 -18.34 -2.75
N SER A 563 -19.35 -19.56 -3.27
CA SER A 563 -20.17 -20.71 -2.88
C SER A 563 -19.96 -21.09 -1.41
N GLU A 564 -21.02 -21.03 -0.60
CA GLU A 564 -20.94 -21.37 0.84
C GLU A 564 -20.40 -22.79 1.09
N LYS A 565 -20.69 -23.74 0.19
CA LYS A 565 -20.15 -25.10 0.26
C LYS A 565 -18.64 -25.10 0.08
N LYS A 566 -18.15 -24.34 -0.91
CA LYS A 566 -16.72 -24.20 -1.20
C LYS A 566 -16.00 -23.51 -0.04
N SER A 567 -16.56 -22.41 0.48
CA SER A 567 -16.02 -21.69 1.64
C SER A 567 -15.93 -22.59 2.88
N LYS A 568 -16.97 -23.39 3.17
CA LYS A 568 -16.93 -24.37 4.28
C LYS A 568 -15.89 -25.44 4.08
N GLN A 569 -15.76 -25.97 2.85
CA GLN A 569 -14.77 -27.01 2.55
C GLN A 569 -13.34 -26.49 2.69
N LEU A 570 -13.04 -25.33 2.10
CA LEU A 570 -11.71 -24.73 2.17
C LEU A 570 -11.40 -24.20 3.57
N GLY A 571 -12.37 -23.58 4.25
CA GLY A 571 -12.22 -23.18 5.66
C GLY A 571 -11.97 -24.36 6.59
N GLY A 572 -12.65 -25.50 6.37
CA GLY A 572 -12.39 -26.73 7.11
C GLY A 572 -11.01 -27.32 6.84
N LEU A 573 -10.52 -27.25 5.60
CA LEU A 573 -9.15 -27.62 5.25
C LEU A 573 -8.15 -26.72 5.98
N LEU A 574 -8.29 -25.40 5.89
CA LEU A 574 -7.39 -24.45 6.56
C LEU A 574 -7.39 -24.66 8.07
N ALA A 575 -8.56 -24.79 8.71
CA ALA A 575 -8.67 -25.03 10.14
C ALA A 575 -8.03 -26.36 10.60
N SER A 576 -7.82 -27.32 9.70
CA SER A 576 -7.13 -28.58 10.02
C SER A 576 -5.61 -28.46 10.03
N LEU A 577 -5.06 -27.37 9.48
CA LEU A 577 -3.62 -27.13 9.42
C LEU A 577 -3.15 -26.43 10.71
N PRO A 578 -2.10 -26.95 11.40
CA PRO A 578 -1.58 -26.37 12.64
C PRO A 578 -1.35 -24.86 12.62
N ILE A 579 -0.83 -24.33 11.50
CA ILE A 579 -0.53 -22.90 11.34
C ILE A 579 -1.77 -21.99 11.41
N PHE A 580 -2.95 -22.52 11.10
CA PHE A 580 -4.22 -21.77 11.12
C PHE A 580 -5.16 -22.19 12.25
N ALA A 581 -4.79 -23.20 13.06
CA ALA A 581 -5.65 -23.75 14.11
C ALA A 581 -6.10 -22.72 15.16
N HIS A 582 -5.33 -21.64 15.34
CA HIS A 582 -5.58 -20.57 16.31
C HIS A 582 -5.75 -19.18 15.69
N SER A 583 -5.81 -19.08 14.36
CA SER A 583 -5.88 -17.82 13.64
C SER A 583 -7.27 -17.65 13.01
N PRO A 584 -8.24 -17.02 13.71
CA PRO A 584 -9.58 -16.89 13.16
C PRO A 584 -9.56 -15.94 11.97
N PHE A 585 -9.98 -16.44 10.80
CA PHE A 585 -10.23 -15.59 9.64
C PHE A 585 -11.38 -14.65 9.95
N VAL A 586 -11.17 -13.35 9.70
CA VAL A 586 -12.23 -12.35 9.83
C VAL A 586 -13.38 -12.65 8.86
N SER A 587 -13.05 -13.15 7.66
CA SER A 587 -14.02 -13.69 6.70
C SER A 587 -13.36 -14.70 5.75
N ILE A 588 -13.68 -15.99 5.94
CA ILE A 588 -13.24 -17.05 5.02
C ILE A 588 -13.80 -16.87 3.61
N ASP A 589 -15.02 -16.32 3.48
CA ASP A 589 -15.64 -16.08 2.18
C ASP A 589 -14.86 -15.06 1.35
N LEU A 590 -14.36 -13.98 1.97
CA LEU A 590 -13.54 -12.98 1.28
C LEU A 590 -12.18 -13.54 0.88
N VAL A 591 -11.53 -14.31 1.76
CA VAL A 591 -10.25 -14.99 1.46
C VAL A 591 -10.42 -15.94 0.26
N VAL A 592 -11.49 -16.75 0.25
CA VAL A 592 -11.77 -17.67 -0.85
C VAL A 592 -12.12 -16.93 -2.14
N LEU A 593 -12.80 -15.79 -2.06
CA LEU A 593 -13.15 -14.97 -3.21
C LEU A 593 -11.90 -14.32 -3.82
N GLU A 594 -11.06 -13.68 -3.00
CA GLU A 594 -9.76 -13.12 -3.41
C GLU A 594 -8.89 -14.19 -4.10
N ALA A 595 -8.78 -15.37 -3.48
CA ALA A 595 -8.05 -16.49 -4.05
C ALA A 595 -8.65 -16.98 -5.38
N SER A 596 -9.99 -17.05 -5.47
CA SER A 596 -10.68 -17.49 -6.70
C SER A 596 -10.48 -16.52 -7.85
N ILE A 597 -10.54 -15.20 -7.60
CA ILE A 597 -10.26 -14.16 -8.61
C ILE A 597 -8.79 -14.23 -9.03
N SER A 598 -7.88 -14.38 -8.07
CA SER A 598 -6.45 -14.57 -8.35
C SER A 598 -6.18 -15.81 -9.21
N GLY A 599 -6.92 -16.90 -8.99
CA GLY A 599 -6.87 -18.11 -9.81
C GLY A 599 -7.29 -17.89 -11.27
N LEU A 600 -8.14 -16.91 -11.57
CA LEU A 600 -8.49 -16.54 -12.95
C LEU A 600 -7.28 -15.96 -13.70
N TYR A 601 -6.46 -15.14 -13.04
CA TYR A 601 -5.22 -14.63 -13.65
C TYR A 601 -4.22 -15.75 -13.94
N LEU A 602 -4.09 -16.70 -13.02
CA LEU A 602 -3.23 -17.86 -13.23
C LEU A 602 -3.73 -18.69 -14.41
N LYS A 603 -5.04 -18.88 -14.53
CA LYS A 603 -5.64 -19.60 -15.66
C LYS A 603 -5.31 -18.96 -17.02
N ASP A 604 -5.31 -17.64 -17.11
CA ASP A 604 -4.94 -16.94 -18.35
C ASP A 604 -3.43 -17.03 -18.64
N SER A 605 -2.62 -17.09 -17.57
CA SER A 605 -1.15 -17.12 -17.66
C SER A 605 -0.57 -18.53 -17.80
N ARG A 606 -1.37 -19.59 -17.63
CA ARG A 606 -0.90 -20.99 -17.58
C ARG A 606 -0.29 -21.50 -18.89
N HIS A 607 -0.49 -20.81 -20.01
CA HIS A 607 0.11 -21.16 -21.31
C HIS A 607 1.38 -20.36 -21.62
N SER A 608 1.85 -19.52 -20.68
CA SER A 608 2.94 -18.55 -20.91
C SER A 608 4.28 -19.21 -21.27
N ILE A 609 4.63 -20.34 -20.63
CA ILE A 609 5.87 -21.06 -20.91
C ILE A 609 5.67 -22.25 -21.85
N MET A 610 4.50 -22.91 -21.80
CA MET A 610 4.20 -24.07 -22.65
C MET A 610 2.70 -24.28 -22.85
N GLU A 611 2.34 -25.02 -23.90
CA GLU A 611 0.96 -25.46 -24.13
C GLU A 611 0.61 -26.61 -23.19
N ARG A 612 0.25 -26.25 -21.94
CA ARG A 612 0.01 -27.22 -20.86
C ARG A 612 -1.03 -28.28 -21.22
N ASP A 613 -2.10 -27.90 -21.91
CA ASP A 613 -3.20 -28.81 -22.27
C ASP A 613 -2.77 -29.95 -23.23
N LEU A 614 -1.56 -29.89 -23.80
CA LEU A 614 -0.98 -30.96 -24.61
C LEU A 614 -0.24 -32.03 -23.77
N ILE A 615 -0.01 -31.77 -22.49
CA ILE A 615 0.62 -32.71 -21.56
C ILE A 615 -0.49 -33.58 -20.95
N PRO A 616 -0.39 -34.93 -20.98
CA PRO A 616 -1.45 -35.84 -20.55
C PRO A 616 -1.57 -35.95 -19.01
N MET A 617 -1.81 -34.83 -18.34
CA MET A 617 -1.90 -34.69 -16.89
C MET A 617 -3.33 -34.35 -16.44
N SER A 618 -3.67 -34.73 -15.20
CA SER A 618 -4.97 -34.41 -14.59
C SER A 618 -5.24 -32.90 -14.55
N LYS A 619 -6.51 -32.48 -14.38
CA LYS A 619 -6.89 -31.05 -14.34
C LYS A 619 -6.08 -30.27 -13.30
N ASP A 620 -5.80 -29.00 -13.63
CA ASP A 620 -4.99 -28.04 -12.85
C ASP A 620 -5.56 -27.70 -11.46
N LYS A 621 -5.57 -28.65 -10.52
CA LYS A 621 -6.06 -28.41 -9.15
C LYS A 621 -5.22 -27.38 -8.39
N TYR A 622 -3.95 -27.23 -8.76
CA TYR A 622 -3.02 -26.28 -8.14
C TYR A 622 -3.42 -24.81 -8.38
N LEU A 623 -4.13 -24.49 -9.48
CA LEU A 623 -4.57 -23.11 -9.77
C LEU A 623 -5.54 -22.55 -8.72
N GLU A 624 -6.24 -23.41 -7.98
CA GLU A 624 -7.13 -23.02 -6.89
C GLU A 624 -6.38 -22.93 -5.55
N ILE A 625 -5.46 -23.85 -5.30
CA ILE A 625 -4.76 -23.96 -4.01
C ILE A 625 -3.64 -22.93 -3.87
N ILE A 626 -2.92 -22.60 -4.95
CA ILE A 626 -1.80 -21.65 -4.90
C ILE A 626 -2.24 -20.28 -4.37
N PRO A 627 -3.26 -19.61 -4.97
CA PRO A 627 -3.68 -18.31 -4.44
C PRO A 627 -4.28 -18.43 -3.04
N LEU A 628 -4.99 -19.51 -2.75
CA LEU A 628 -5.58 -19.72 -1.44
C LEU A 628 -4.51 -19.70 -0.34
N ILE A 629 -3.40 -20.42 -0.51
CA ILE A 629 -2.32 -20.47 0.48
C ILE A 629 -1.67 -19.09 0.64
N TRP A 630 -1.26 -18.46 -0.46
CA TRP A 630 -0.61 -17.16 -0.41
C TRP A 630 -1.47 -16.08 0.25
N VAL A 631 -2.76 -16.00 -0.12
CA VAL A 631 -3.71 -15.04 0.46
C VAL A 631 -3.95 -15.33 1.93
N THR A 632 -4.13 -16.61 2.31
CA THR A 632 -4.39 -17.02 3.69
C THR A 632 -3.21 -16.70 4.62
N CYS A 633 -1.98 -17.06 4.22
CA CYS A 633 -0.78 -16.76 5.00
C CYS A 633 -0.55 -15.25 5.15
N ASN A 634 -0.80 -14.49 4.07
CA ASN A 634 -0.69 -13.03 4.15
C ASN A 634 -1.75 -12.43 5.08
N HIS A 635 -2.99 -12.93 5.05
CA HIS A 635 -4.07 -12.48 5.92
C HIS A 635 -3.74 -12.69 7.41
N VAL A 636 -3.27 -13.90 7.77
CA VAL A 636 -2.86 -14.22 9.15
C VAL A 636 -1.68 -13.35 9.61
N SER A 637 -0.88 -12.87 8.67
CA SER A 637 0.22 -11.93 8.89
C SER A 637 -0.19 -10.46 8.76
N SER A 638 -1.48 -10.13 8.86
CA SER A 638 -2.01 -8.76 8.76
C SER A 638 -1.68 -8.04 7.45
N HIS A 639 -1.73 -8.76 6.33
CA HIS A 639 -1.55 -8.24 4.97
C HIS A 639 -0.20 -7.53 4.74
N VAL A 640 0.87 -8.03 5.36
CA VAL A 640 2.23 -7.45 5.26
C VAL A 640 2.82 -7.50 3.84
N LEU A 641 2.44 -8.50 3.02
CA LEU A 641 2.83 -8.53 1.61
C LEU A 641 1.92 -7.65 0.75
N PRO A 642 2.50 -6.78 -0.09
CA PRO A 642 1.76 -6.09 -1.13
C PRO A 642 1.07 -7.06 -2.12
N PRO A 643 -0.11 -6.70 -2.67
CA PRO A 643 -0.82 -7.55 -3.62
C PRO A 643 -0.01 -7.95 -4.86
N ASN A 644 0.86 -7.08 -5.38
CA ASN A 644 1.71 -7.41 -6.52
C ASN A 644 2.73 -8.52 -6.19
N VAL A 645 3.30 -8.53 -4.98
CA VAL A 645 4.20 -9.59 -4.52
C VAL A 645 3.45 -10.92 -4.43
N ILE A 646 2.23 -10.91 -3.89
CA ILE A 646 1.37 -12.12 -3.86
C ILE A 646 1.11 -12.63 -5.27
N ARG A 647 0.74 -11.74 -6.20
CA ARG A 647 0.49 -12.11 -7.61
C ARG A 647 1.73 -12.73 -8.25
N ASP A 648 2.88 -12.08 -8.11
CA ASP A 648 4.14 -12.55 -8.72
C ASP A 648 4.54 -13.92 -8.14
N MET A 649 4.36 -14.12 -6.83
CA MET A 649 4.62 -15.40 -6.20
C MET A 649 3.60 -16.47 -6.58
N CYS A 650 2.32 -16.13 -6.77
CA CYS A 650 1.32 -17.08 -7.28
C CYS A 650 1.67 -17.53 -8.71
N VAL A 651 2.14 -16.61 -9.57
CA VAL A 651 2.61 -16.93 -10.92
C VAL A 651 3.84 -17.84 -10.86
N ILE A 652 4.85 -17.51 -10.05
CA ILE A 652 6.04 -18.36 -9.93
C ILE A 652 5.70 -19.74 -9.36
N SER A 653 4.85 -19.83 -8.33
CA SER A 653 4.36 -21.12 -7.82
C SER A 653 3.68 -21.94 -8.93
N MET A 654 2.84 -21.31 -9.77
CA MET A 654 2.21 -22.00 -10.89
C MET A 654 3.24 -22.52 -11.91
N LEU A 655 4.22 -21.69 -12.27
CA LEU A 655 5.27 -22.07 -13.21
C LEU A 655 6.17 -23.19 -12.65
N ILE A 656 6.41 -23.22 -11.35
CA ILE A 656 7.11 -24.33 -10.67
C ILE A 656 6.36 -25.64 -10.89
N TYR A 657 5.07 -25.71 -10.55
CA TYR A 657 4.25 -26.90 -10.78
C TYR A 657 4.30 -27.37 -12.23
N GLN A 658 4.28 -26.42 -13.18
CA GLN A 658 4.36 -26.73 -14.60
C GLN A 658 5.71 -27.30 -15.03
N ILE A 659 6.82 -26.77 -14.49
CA ILE A 659 8.15 -27.32 -14.74
C ILE A 659 8.29 -28.70 -14.09
N ASP A 660 7.80 -28.90 -12.87
CA ASP A 660 7.78 -30.21 -12.22
C ASP A 660 7.04 -31.23 -13.11
N GLU A 661 5.82 -30.89 -13.56
CA GLU A 661 5.04 -31.74 -14.48
C GLU A 661 5.81 -32.06 -15.78
N LEU A 662 6.46 -31.05 -16.37
CA LEU A 662 7.26 -31.21 -17.60
C LEU A 662 8.45 -32.15 -17.38
N MET A 663 9.20 -31.94 -16.30
CA MET A 663 10.40 -32.73 -15.99
C MET A 663 10.03 -34.17 -15.64
N GLU A 664 9.03 -34.37 -14.80
CA GLU A 664 8.64 -35.69 -14.28
C GLU A 664 7.84 -36.53 -15.28
N SER A 665 7.02 -35.90 -16.13
CA SER A 665 6.11 -36.63 -17.04
C SER A 665 6.56 -36.68 -18.48
N VAL A 666 7.39 -35.73 -18.94
CA VAL A 666 7.86 -35.67 -20.34
C VAL A 666 9.35 -36.00 -20.41
N VAL A 667 10.19 -35.26 -19.67
CA VAL A 667 11.65 -35.45 -19.73
C VAL A 667 12.06 -36.80 -19.15
N ALA A 668 11.40 -37.28 -18.11
CA ALA A 668 11.66 -38.61 -17.53
C ALA A 668 11.41 -39.78 -18.50
N GLU A 669 10.71 -39.57 -19.61
CA GLU A 669 10.49 -40.59 -20.65
C GLU A 669 11.51 -40.54 -21.79
N PHE A 670 12.34 -39.51 -21.83
CA PHE A 670 13.33 -39.38 -22.88
C PHE A 670 14.44 -40.42 -22.74
N PRO A 671 15.02 -40.90 -23.86
CA PRO A 671 16.23 -41.70 -23.81
C PRO A 671 17.35 -40.97 -23.07
N ILE A 672 18.17 -41.69 -22.30
CA ILE A 672 19.28 -41.12 -21.49
C ILE A 672 20.16 -40.16 -22.32
N SER A 673 20.43 -40.47 -23.59
CA SER A 673 21.22 -39.60 -24.48
C SER A 673 20.61 -38.21 -24.73
N GLN A 674 19.27 -38.10 -24.67
CA GLN A 674 18.56 -36.83 -24.81
C GLN A 674 18.57 -36.04 -23.50
N ILE A 675 18.45 -36.75 -22.36
CA ILE A 675 18.60 -36.17 -21.02
C ILE A 675 20.02 -35.61 -20.84
N ASP A 676 21.06 -36.36 -21.23
CA ASP A 676 22.46 -35.91 -21.20
C ASP A 676 22.70 -34.68 -22.09
N TYR A 677 22.02 -34.59 -23.23
CA TYR A 677 22.10 -33.41 -24.10
C TYR A 677 21.46 -32.19 -23.42
N LEU A 678 20.29 -32.35 -22.81
CA LEU A 678 19.61 -31.27 -22.07
C LEU A 678 20.45 -30.80 -20.89
N GLU A 679 21.06 -31.73 -20.15
CA GLU A 679 21.98 -31.44 -19.06
C GLU A 679 23.19 -30.62 -19.54
N GLY A 680 23.84 -31.05 -20.63
CA GLY A 680 24.98 -30.32 -21.20
C GLY A 680 24.61 -28.92 -21.67
N MET A 681 23.41 -28.74 -22.25
CA MET A 681 22.90 -27.42 -22.63
C MET A 681 22.72 -26.50 -21.41
N LEU A 682 22.12 -27.01 -20.33
CA LEU A 682 21.90 -26.24 -19.10
C LEU A 682 23.22 -25.90 -18.39
N GLN A 683 24.21 -26.81 -18.41
CA GLN A 683 25.54 -26.55 -17.87
C GLN A 683 26.30 -25.48 -18.69
N ASP A 684 26.18 -25.50 -20.01
CA ASP A 684 26.80 -24.50 -20.88
C ASP A 684 26.16 -23.11 -20.68
N GLU A 685 24.82 -23.04 -20.63
CA GLU A 685 24.06 -21.79 -20.40
C GLU A 685 24.33 -21.21 -19.00
N GLY A 686 24.36 -22.06 -17.96
CA GLY A 686 24.60 -21.63 -16.57
C GLY A 686 26.02 -21.11 -16.29
N ASN A 687 27.02 -21.56 -17.06
CA ASN A 687 28.42 -21.11 -16.91
C ASN A 687 28.74 -19.80 -17.65
N GLY A 688 27.78 -19.19 -18.36
CA GLY A 688 27.97 -17.93 -19.08
C GLY A 688 28.76 -18.06 -20.39
N ASP A 689 29.04 -19.29 -20.85
CA ASP A 689 29.59 -19.55 -22.18
C ASP A 689 28.43 -19.53 -23.18
N GLY A 690 28.06 -18.35 -23.70
CA GLY A 690 27.09 -18.22 -24.81
C GLY A 690 27.43 -19.16 -25.98
N PRO A 691 26.49 -19.48 -26.87
CA PRO A 691 26.49 -20.71 -27.69
C PRO A 691 27.81 -20.90 -28.47
N ARG A 692 28.77 -21.59 -27.85
CA ARG A 692 30.05 -21.90 -28.46
C ARG A 692 29.80 -22.99 -29.49
N LYS A 693 29.89 -22.60 -30.77
CA LYS A 693 29.98 -23.44 -31.97
C LYS A 693 29.38 -24.84 -31.81
N ARG A 694 28.12 -25.01 -32.27
CA ARG A 694 27.46 -26.31 -32.57
C ARG A 694 28.50 -27.43 -32.64
N ARG A 695 28.65 -28.16 -31.53
CA ARG A 695 29.47 -29.37 -31.51
C ARG A 695 28.72 -30.34 -32.42
N LYS A 696 29.11 -30.40 -33.69
CA LYS A 696 28.62 -31.42 -34.63
C LYS A 696 28.82 -32.74 -33.90
N ILE A 697 27.72 -33.44 -33.63
CA ILE A 697 27.72 -34.80 -33.11
C ILE A 697 28.64 -35.62 -34.02
N SER A 698 29.85 -35.91 -33.56
CA SER A 698 30.72 -36.90 -34.17
C SER A 698 30.39 -38.22 -33.50
N MET A 699 29.36 -38.91 -34.01
CA MET A 699 29.19 -40.33 -33.76
C MET A 699 30.37 -41.09 -34.39
N LYS A 700 31.48 -41.20 -33.67
CA LYS A 700 32.51 -42.21 -33.91
C LYS A 700 32.56 -43.12 -32.69
N GLY A 701 31.60 -44.04 -32.64
CA GLY A 701 31.51 -44.99 -31.53
C GLY A 701 30.47 -46.09 -31.68
N VAL A 702 29.88 -46.32 -32.86
CA VAL A 702 29.07 -47.53 -33.11
C VAL A 702 29.50 -48.10 -34.46
N LYS A 703 30.38 -49.11 -34.43
CA LYS A 703 30.64 -49.93 -35.60
C LYS A 703 29.60 -51.06 -35.64
N ASN A 704 28.92 -51.10 -36.77
CA ASN A 704 28.21 -52.22 -37.39
C ASN A 704 26.88 -52.68 -36.80
N GLY A 705 25.81 -52.16 -37.39
CA GLY A 705 24.50 -52.80 -37.49
C GLY A 705 23.61 -51.96 -38.40
N HIS A 706 23.32 -52.43 -39.61
CA HIS A 706 22.46 -51.75 -40.58
C HIS A 706 21.05 -51.55 -40.02
N HIS A 707 20.60 -50.29 -39.90
CA HIS A 707 19.20 -49.91 -40.10
C HIS A 707 19.10 -48.47 -40.60
N ASN A 708 18.43 -48.30 -41.75
CA ASN A 708 17.91 -47.02 -42.22
C ASN A 708 16.78 -46.56 -41.29
N GLY A 709 16.84 -45.32 -40.78
CA GLY A 709 15.71 -44.69 -40.08
C GLY A 709 16.09 -43.42 -39.31
N ASP A 710 15.60 -42.27 -39.78
CA ASP A 710 15.29 -41.03 -39.05
C ASP A 710 16.29 -40.42 -38.07
N SER A 711 17.26 -39.66 -38.59
CA SER A 711 17.96 -38.61 -37.83
C SER A 711 17.16 -37.30 -37.69
N ASN A 712 16.00 -37.17 -38.37
CA ASN A 712 15.14 -35.98 -38.33
C ASN A 712 14.07 -36.02 -37.21
N GLY A 713 13.80 -37.17 -36.59
CA GLY A 713 12.86 -37.28 -35.47
C GLY A 713 13.43 -36.80 -34.13
N TYR A 714 14.75 -36.97 -33.92
CA TYR A 714 15.49 -36.69 -32.68
C TYR A 714 15.42 -35.23 -32.20
N VAL A 715 15.31 -34.27 -33.12
CA VAL A 715 15.28 -32.83 -32.79
C VAL A 715 13.85 -32.31 -32.61
N SER A 716 12.83 -33.04 -33.07
CA SER A 716 11.45 -32.56 -33.07
C SER A 716 10.76 -32.63 -31.71
N ALA A 717 11.06 -33.65 -30.89
CA ALA A 717 10.47 -33.82 -29.54
C ALA A 717 11.15 -32.98 -28.46
N LEU A 718 12.45 -32.67 -28.62
CA LEU A 718 13.24 -31.93 -27.64
C LEU A 718 13.04 -30.41 -27.73
N GLY A 719 12.69 -29.92 -28.93
CA GLY A 719 12.51 -28.48 -29.21
C GLY A 719 11.50 -27.80 -28.28
N PRO A 720 10.26 -28.32 -28.14
CA PRO A 720 9.27 -27.73 -27.26
C PRO A 720 9.69 -27.68 -25.78
N VAL A 721 10.39 -28.72 -25.29
CA VAL A 721 10.90 -28.78 -23.91
C VAL A 721 11.95 -27.69 -23.68
N VAL A 722 12.94 -27.58 -24.57
CA VAL A 722 13.98 -26.55 -24.47
C VAL A 722 13.38 -25.15 -24.51
N GLU A 723 12.38 -24.93 -25.36
CA GLU A 723 11.68 -23.64 -25.45
C GLU A 723 10.94 -23.33 -24.14
N ALA A 724 10.23 -24.29 -23.57
CA ALA A 724 9.53 -24.12 -22.30
C ALA A 724 10.48 -23.78 -21.15
N ILE A 725 11.60 -24.50 -21.05
CA ILE A 725 12.64 -24.26 -20.03
C ILE A 725 13.26 -22.87 -20.21
N ARG A 726 13.59 -22.46 -21.43
CA ARG A 726 14.15 -21.11 -21.68
C ARG A 726 13.17 -20.00 -21.36
N LYS A 727 11.88 -20.19 -21.68
CA LYS A 727 10.82 -19.25 -21.31
C LYS A 727 10.69 -19.15 -19.80
N PHE A 728 10.74 -20.27 -19.08
CA PHE A 728 10.74 -20.29 -17.61
C PHE A 728 11.93 -19.53 -17.01
N ILE A 729 13.15 -19.82 -17.47
CA ILE A 729 14.37 -19.10 -17.04
C ILE A 729 14.21 -17.59 -17.30
N ALA A 730 13.70 -17.21 -18.48
CA ALA A 730 13.48 -15.81 -18.84
C ALA A 730 12.42 -15.14 -17.94
N GLN A 731 11.30 -15.80 -17.64
CA GLN A 731 10.26 -15.28 -16.75
C GLN A 731 10.83 -14.94 -15.35
N VAL A 732 11.69 -15.80 -14.80
CA VAL A 732 12.32 -15.56 -13.50
C VAL A 732 13.40 -14.48 -13.60
N CYS A 733 14.35 -14.64 -14.52
CA CYS A 733 15.57 -13.81 -14.56
C CYS A 733 15.34 -12.41 -15.13
N GLN A 734 14.31 -12.21 -15.96
CA GLN A 734 13.98 -10.92 -16.57
C GLN A 734 12.87 -10.19 -15.83
N HIS A 735 12.39 -10.73 -14.71
CA HIS A 735 11.39 -10.06 -13.89
C HIS A 735 11.92 -8.68 -13.44
N PRO A 736 11.11 -7.60 -13.49
CA PRO A 736 11.57 -6.25 -13.15
C PRO A 736 12.24 -6.16 -11.77
N ALA A 737 11.74 -6.92 -10.79
CA ALA A 737 12.32 -6.95 -9.44
C ALA A 737 13.71 -7.59 -9.38
N VAL A 738 14.00 -8.56 -10.26
CA VAL A 738 15.31 -9.20 -10.38
C VAL A 738 16.27 -8.29 -11.14
N VAL A 739 15.83 -7.74 -12.27
CA VAL A 739 16.66 -6.87 -13.12
C VAL A 739 17.12 -5.60 -12.39
N ARG A 740 16.31 -5.09 -11.45
CA ARG A 740 16.68 -3.95 -10.59
C ARG A 740 17.59 -4.32 -9.40
N SER A 741 17.74 -5.60 -9.06
CA SER A 741 18.61 -6.05 -7.98
C SER A 741 20.09 -5.96 -8.37
N PRO A 742 21.04 -5.96 -7.42
CA PRO A 742 22.47 -5.97 -7.73
C PRO A 742 22.87 -7.11 -8.67
N LEU A 743 23.83 -6.87 -9.59
CA LEU A 743 24.27 -7.85 -10.59
C LEU A 743 24.75 -9.18 -9.99
N CYS A 744 25.29 -9.18 -8.77
CA CYS A 744 25.67 -10.40 -8.07
C CYS A 744 24.45 -11.24 -7.69
N VAL A 745 23.36 -10.61 -7.25
CA VAL A 745 22.08 -11.27 -6.92
C VAL A 745 21.44 -11.82 -8.17
N GLN A 746 21.42 -11.06 -9.27
CA GLN A 746 20.91 -11.53 -10.57
C GLN A 746 21.63 -12.81 -11.03
N LYS A 747 22.97 -12.81 -10.97
CA LYS A 747 23.78 -13.98 -11.33
C LYS A 747 23.55 -15.16 -10.39
N SER A 748 23.48 -14.90 -9.08
CA SER A 748 23.19 -15.92 -8.08
C SER A 748 21.84 -16.58 -8.32
N LEU A 749 20.78 -15.79 -8.52
CA LEU A 749 19.45 -16.31 -8.81
C LEU A 749 19.43 -17.13 -10.10
N ALA A 750 20.08 -16.64 -11.16
CA ALA A 750 20.19 -17.39 -12.41
C ALA A 750 20.89 -18.75 -12.18
N LEU A 751 21.94 -18.80 -11.37
CA LEU A 751 22.62 -20.05 -11.02
C LEU A 751 21.71 -21.00 -10.21
N GLU A 752 20.92 -20.48 -9.27
CA GLU A 752 19.96 -21.31 -8.52
C GLU A 752 18.84 -21.85 -9.42
N VAL A 753 18.35 -21.08 -10.40
CA VAL A 753 17.38 -21.59 -11.40
C VAL A 753 17.99 -22.72 -12.24
N HIS A 754 19.27 -22.60 -12.65
CA HIS A 754 19.94 -23.67 -13.38
C HIS A 754 20.20 -24.89 -12.48
N ARG A 755 20.55 -24.68 -11.21
CA ARG A 755 20.71 -25.75 -10.22
C ARG A 755 19.40 -26.52 -10.06
N PHE A 756 18.27 -25.82 -10.00
CA PHE A 756 16.95 -26.42 -9.94
C PHE A 756 16.65 -27.38 -11.11
N LEU A 757 16.86 -26.89 -12.33
CA LEU A 757 16.65 -27.69 -13.54
C LEU A 757 17.61 -28.88 -13.64
N LEU A 758 18.87 -28.70 -13.22
CA LEU A 758 19.86 -29.78 -13.16
C LEU A 758 19.55 -30.79 -12.04
N GLY A 759 18.97 -30.34 -10.93
CA GLY A 759 18.47 -31.17 -9.83
C GLY A 759 17.42 -32.17 -10.31
N HIS A 760 16.41 -31.70 -11.06
CA HIS A 760 15.44 -32.59 -11.70
C HIS A 760 16.09 -33.63 -12.62
N ILE A 761 17.08 -33.23 -13.44
CA ILE A 761 17.79 -34.18 -14.31
C ILE A 761 18.53 -35.24 -13.48
N ALA A 762 19.21 -34.82 -12.42
CA ALA A 762 19.90 -35.73 -11.51
C ALA A 762 18.91 -36.71 -10.84
N HIS A 763 17.77 -36.22 -10.38
CA HIS A 763 16.74 -37.08 -9.78
C HIS A 763 16.12 -38.05 -10.80
N ILE A 764 15.84 -37.62 -12.03
CA ILE A 764 15.39 -38.52 -13.12
C ILE A 764 16.41 -39.65 -13.37
N LYS A 765 17.70 -39.34 -13.32
CA LYS A 765 18.78 -40.34 -13.47
C LYS A 765 18.85 -41.29 -12.28
N ASP A 766 18.64 -40.80 -11.06
CA ASP A 766 18.52 -41.63 -9.85
C ASP A 766 17.33 -42.60 -10.01
N ASN A 767 16.17 -42.11 -10.45
CA ASN A 767 14.97 -42.93 -10.72
C ASN A 767 15.25 -44.04 -11.75
N CYS A 768 15.92 -43.69 -12.86
CA CYS A 768 16.29 -44.65 -13.90
C CYS A 768 17.28 -45.72 -13.40
N SER A 769 18.17 -45.36 -12.49
CA SER A 769 19.14 -46.29 -11.89
C SER A 769 18.46 -47.27 -10.92
N LEU A 770 17.34 -46.88 -10.31
CA LEU A 770 16.58 -47.69 -9.34
C LEU A 770 15.48 -48.57 -9.98
N ARG A 771 14.88 -48.19 -11.11
CA ARG A 771 13.82 -48.98 -11.77
C ARG A 771 14.17 -50.47 -12.04
N PRO A 772 15.40 -50.86 -12.41
CA PRO A 772 15.77 -52.27 -12.56
C PRO A 772 15.67 -53.10 -11.26
N SER A 773 15.72 -52.47 -10.07
CA SER A 773 15.66 -53.15 -8.77
C SER A 773 14.23 -53.50 -8.33
N LYS A 774 13.23 -52.68 -8.66
CA LYS A 774 11.81 -52.89 -8.27
C LYS A 774 11.10 -53.98 -9.11
N SER A 775 11.55 -54.28 -10.33
CA SER A 775 10.95 -55.30 -11.22
C SER A 775 11.37 -56.77 -10.95
N TYR A 776 12.37 -57.02 -10.09
CA TYR A 776 12.92 -58.37 -9.83
C TYR A 776 12.40 -59.03 -8.53
N GLY A 777 11.25 -58.59 -8.02
CA GLY A 777 10.63 -59.12 -6.79
C GLY A 777 10.01 -60.52 -6.89
N GLN A 778 10.36 -61.40 -7.84
CA GLN A 778 9.78 -62.76 -7.89
C GLN A 778 10.71 -63.94 -8.17
N GLN A 779 12.01 -63.77 -8.44
CA GLN A 779 12.92 -64.93 -8.51
C GLN A 779 14.30 -64.61 -7.94
N ALA A 780 14.45 -64.91 -6.64
CA ALA A 780 15.75 -64.99 -6.01
C ALA A 780 16.49 -66.24 -6.53
N ASN A 781 17.52 -66.02 -7.35
CA ASN A 781 18.62 -66.97 -7.49
C ASN A 781 19.93 -66.18 -7.42
N GLY A 782 20.81 -66.58 -6.49
CA GLY A 782 21.93 -65.81 -5.98
C GLY A 782 22.91 -65.30 -7.04
N ASN A 783 22.96 -63.97 -7.16
CA ASN A 783 24.08 -63.09 -7.55
C ASN A 783 23.51 -61.79 -8.15
N THR A 784 22.60 -61.13 -7.43
CA THR A 784 22.15 -59.78 -7.78
C THR A 784 23.14 -58.77 -7.19
N PRO A 785 23.62 -57.77 -7.96
CA PRO A 785 24.47 -56.73 -7.42
C PRO A 785 23.68 -55.91 -6.39
N ASP A 786 24.38 -55.47 -5.36
CA ASP A 786 23.86 -54.55 -4.34
C ASP A 786 23.52 -53.22 -5.03
N HIS A 787 22.24 -52.84 -5.01
CA HIS A 787 21.72 -51.69 -5.75
C HIS A 787 21.01 -50.73 -4.81
N SER A 788 21.73 -50.31 -3.76
CA SER A 788 21.41 -49.18 -2.90
C SER A 788 21.48 -47.86 -3.68
N PRO A 789 20.77 -46.80 -3.25
CA PRO A 789 20.97 -45.45 -3.77
C PRO A 789 22.46 -45.07 -3.74
N PRO A 790 22.98 -44.32 -4.73
CA PRO A 790 24.41 -44.13 -4.93
C PRO A 790 25.14 -43.31 -3.84
N ARG A 791 24.42 -42.74 -2.86
CA ARG A 791 24.93 -41.88 -1.78
C ARG A 791 24.15 -42.11 -0.48
N ASP A 792 24.74 -41.75 0.65
CA ASP A 792 24.02 -41.68 1.93
C ASP A 792 22.88 -40.65 1.88
N TYR A 793 21.82 -40.90 2.65
CA TYR A 793 20.59 -40.11 2.62
C TYR A 793 20.83 -38.62 2.91
N TYR A 794 21.66 -38.31 3.92
CA TYR A 794 21.94 -36.92 4.30
C TYR A 794 22.54 -36.12 3.14
N LYS A 795 23.53 -36.68 2.41
CA LYS A 795 24.10 -36.00 1.24
C LYS A 795 23.12 -35.89 0.10
N TRP A 796 22.28 -36.89 -0.13
CA TRP A 796 21.30 -36.86 -1.21
C TRP A 796 20.25 -35.78 -0.96
N VAL A 797 19.65 -35.75 0.24
CA VAL A 797 18.59 -34.78 0.57
C VAL A 797 19.12 -33.34 0.59
N HIS A 798 20.41 -33.12 0.90
CA HIS A 798 21.07 -31.81 0.83
C HIS A 798 21.77 -31.51 -0.51
N SER A 799 21.58 -32.35 -1.53
CA SER A 799 22.02 -32.07 -2.90
C SER A 799 20.88 -32.34 -3.87
N THR A 800 20.87 -33.47 -4.59
CA THR A 800 19.83 -33.79 -5.58
C THR A 800 18.41 -33.55 -5.06
N GLY A 801 18.09 -34.01 -3.85
CA GLY A 801 16.74 -33.89 -3.29
C GLY A 801 16.38 -32.51 -2.74
N SER A 802 17.33 -31.61 -2.52
CA SER A 802 17.02 -30.20 -2.22
C SER A 802 17.05 -29.37 -3.50
N ASP A 803 18.02 -29.64 -4.36
CA ASP A 803 18.23 -28.97 -5.64
C ASP A 803 17.06 -29.22 -6.60
N ASP A 804 16.39 -30.39 -6.57
CA ASP A 804 15.18 -30.63 -7.35
C ASP A 804 13.92 -29.94 -6.77
N THR A 805 14.03 -29.29 -5.61
CA THR A 805 12.95 -28.44 -5.08
C THR A 805 13.17 -27.00 -5.51
N SER A 806 12.08 -26.30 -5.80
CA SER A 806 12.15 -24.89 -6.21
C SER A 806 12.60 -23.92 -5.12
N CYS A 807 12.69 -24.36 -3.85
CA CYS A 807 12.80 -23.49 -2.69
C CYS A 807 14.02 -22.54 -2.75
N PRO A 808 15.25 -22.96 -3.11
CA PRO A 808 16.42 -22.08 -3.11
C PRO A 808 16.26 -20.87 -4.06
N PHE A 809 15.85 -21.12 -5.31
CA PHE A 809 15.67 -20.03 -6.27
C PHE A 809 14.41 -19.21 -5.97
N ALA A 810 13.31 -19.84 -5.54
CA ALA A 810 12.07 -19.15 -5.20
C ALA A 810 12.24 -18.21 -4.00
N PHE A 811 13.05 -18.62 -3.01
CA PHE A 811 13.40 -17.78 -1.87
C PHE A 811 14.22 -16.56 -2.31
N GLN A 812 15.23 -16.77 -3.16
CA GLN A 812 16.05 -15.67 -3.66
C GLN A 812 15.23 -14.73 -4.57
N TYR A 813 14.31 -15.26 -5.39
CA TYR A 813 13.37 -14.48 -6.18
C TYR A 813 12.45 -13.64 -5.29
N PHE A 814 11.86 -14.24 -4.25
CA PHE A 814 11.04 -13.54 -3.26
C PHE A 814 11.81 -12.43 -2.56
N ALA A 815 13.07 -12.69 -2.17
CA ALA A 815 13.95 -11.67 -1.59
C ALA A 815 14.16 -10.49 -2.56
N CYS A 816 14.23 -10.71 -3.87
CA CYS A 816 14.28 -9.64 -4.87
C CYS A 816 12.96 -8.83 -4.92
N LEU A 817 11.81 -9.49 -4.78
CA LEU A 817 10.50 -8.82 -4.78
C LEU A 817 10.35 -7.86 -3.59
N ILE A 818 10.77 -8.28 -2.39
CA ILE A 818 10.60 -7.50 -1.16
C ILE A 818 11.74 -6.50 -0.90
N SER A 819 12.80 -6.52 -1.72
CA SER A 819 13.91 -5.57 -1.62
C SER A 819 13.53 -4.20 -2.19
N ALA A 820 14.06 -3.15 -1.55
CA ALA A 820 14.02 -1.80 -2.11
C ALA A 820 14.73 -1.73 -3.47
N ALA A 821 14.39 -0.73 -4.29
CA ALA A 821 14.99 -0.54 -5.60
C ALA A 821 16.52 -0.40 -5.51
N GLU A 822 17.25 -1.05 -6.42
CA GLU A 822 18.72 -1.06 -6.49
C GLU A 822 19.44 -1.61 -5.23
N SER A 823 18.67 -2.21 -4.32
CA SER A 823 19.15 -2.80 -3.07
C SER A 823 18.86 -4.30 -3.02
N TYR A 824 19.39 -4.97 -1.99
CA TYR A 824 19.03 -6.32 -1.60
C TYR A 824 18.78 -6.35 -0.10
N CYS A 825 17.71 -7.01 0.34
CA CYS A 825 17.30 -7.00 1.75
C CYS A 825 18.32 -7.69 2.69
N PHE A 826 19.21 -8.53 2.16
CA PHE A 826 20.30 -9.14 2.92
C PHE A 826 21.63 -8.44 2.66
N GLN A 827 22.10 -7.70 3.66
CA GLN A 827 23.34 -6.94 3.60
C GLN A 827 24.42 -7.56 4.50
N GLY A 828 25.62 -7.71 3.96
CA GLY A 828 26.77 -8.28 4.67
C GLY A 828 26.81 -9.81 4.72
N PRO A 829 27.96 -10.38 5.14
CA PRO A 829 28.22 -11.81 5.04
C PRO A 829 27.31 -12.66 5.94
N GLN A 830 26.92 -12.15 7.12
CA GLN A 830 26.07 -12.89 8.04
C GLN A 830 24.63 -13.02 7.52
N ALA A 831 24.02 -11.93 7.06
CA ALA A 831 22.67 -11.96 6.51
C ALA A 831 22.60 -12.86 5.26
N LEU A 832 23.58 -12.77 4.36
CA LEU A 832 23.68 -13.64 3.18
C LEU A 832 23.81 -15.12 3.58
N TYR A 833 24.66 -15.43 4.56
CA TYR A 833 24.86 -16.81 5.01
C TYR A 833 23.61 -17.38 5.69
N TYR A 834 23.00 -16.63 6.61
CA TYR A 834 21.79 -17.08 7.33
C TYR A 834 20.59 -17.18 6.39
N GLY A 835 20.44 -16.26 5.43
CA GLY A 835 19.41 -16.35 4.39
C GLY A 835 19.57 -17.59 3.52
N GLN A 836 20.80 -17.92 3.11
CA GLN A 836 21.07 -19.13 2.35
C GLN A 836 20.80 -20.40 3.18
N ALA A 837 21.22 -20.42 4.46
CA ALA A 837 20.95 -21.54 5.36
C ALA A 837 19.44 -21.76 5.57
N LEU A 838 18.69 -20.66 5.74
CA LEU A 838 17.23 -20.68 5.83
C LEU A 838 16.61 -21.33 4.59
N ALA A 839 17.02 -20.90 3.40
CA ALA A 839 16.52 -21.46 2.14
C ALA A 839 16.84 -22.96 1.99
N PHE A 840 18.03 -23.40 2.38
CA PHE A 840 18.42 -24.81 2.32
C PHE A 840 17.64 -25.69 3.31
N HIS A 841 17.43 -25.24 4.55
CA HIS A 841 16.64 -26.01 5.51
C HIS A 841 15.17 -26.11 5.07
N LEU A 842 14.60 -25.03 4.52
CA LEU A 842 13.27 -25.08 3.90
C LEU A 842 13.23 -26.10 2.74
N SER A 843 14.26 -26.09 1.89
CA SER A 843 14.39 -27.00 0.75
C SER A 843 14.38 -28.48 1.16
N ALA A 844 15.23 -28.85 2.14
CA ALA A 844 15.32 -30.21 2.64
C ALA A 844 14.01 -30.65 3.32
N MET A 845 13.41 -29.75 4.11
CA MET A 845 12.12 -29.97 4.75
C MET A 845 11.00 -30.20 3.71
N CYS A 846 10.95 -29.41 2.63
CA CYS A 846 9.99 -29.59 1.54
C CYS A 846 10.11 -30.96 0.87
N ARG A 847 11.33 -31.41 0.57
CA ARG A 847 11.59 -32.75 -0.01
C ARG A 847 11.07 -33.86 0.90
N GLN A 848 11.33 -33.74 2.20
CA GLN A 848 10.93 -34.73 3.20
C GLN A 848 9.41 -34.79 3.37
N TYR A 849 8.73 -33.65 3.43
CA TYR A 849 7.26 -33.62 3.44
C TYR A 849 6.65 -34.16 2.15
N ASN A 850 7.24 -33.85 1.00
CA ASN A 850 6.79 -34.40 -0.27
C ASN A 850 6.90 -35.93 -0.26
N ASP A 851 8.08 -36.46 0.06
CA ASP A 851 8.35 -37.91 0.15
C ASP A 851 7.43 -38.64 1.14
N PHE A 852 7.15 -38.01 2.28
CA PHE A 852 6.22 -38.55 3.27
C PHE A 852 4.81 -38.73 2.67
N GLY A 853 4.31 -37.69 1.99
CA GLY A 853 2.99 -37.67 1.37
C GLY A 853 2.89 -38.56 0.12
N SER A 854 3.96 -38.66 -0.66
CA SER A 854 3.98 -39.36 -1.95
C SER A 854 4.45 -40.80 -1.91
N ALA A 855 4.90 -41.31 -0.76
CA ALA A 855 5.43 -42.66 -0.57
C ALA A 855 4.77 -43.78 -1.41
N THR A 856 3.43 -43.86 -1.35
CA THR A 856 2.66 -44.90 -2.06
C THR A 856 2.68 -44.69 -3.57
N ARG A 857 2.59 -43.43 -4.03
CA ARG A 857 2.64 -43.04 -5.45
C ARG A 857 4.03 -43.33 -6.01
N ASP A 858 5.08 -42.88 -5.33
CA ASP A 858 6.46 -43.03 -5.78
C ASP A 858 6.84 -44.50 -5.88
N ARG A 859 6.37 -45.34 -4.95
CA ARG A 859 6.53 -46.80 -5.04
C ARG A 859 5.86 -47.39 -6.28
N ALA A 860 4.65 -46.93 -6.61
CA ALA A 860 3.91 -47.39 -7.79
C ALA A 860 4.51 -46.92 -9.12
N GLU A 861 5.08 -45.71 -9.15
CA GLU A 861 5.70 -45.10 -10.33
C GLU A 861 7.18 -45.46 -10.49
N GLY A 862 7.77 -46.11 -9.47
CA GLY A 862 9.18 -46.46 -9.45
C GLY A 862 10.09 -45.24 -9.31
N ASN A 863 9.62 -44.20 -8.65
CA ASN A 863 10.42 -43.03 -8.29
C ASN A 863 11.20 -43.34 -6.99
N LEU A 864 12.33 -42.68 -6.82
CA LEU A 864 13.12 -42.69 -5.60
C LEU A 864 12.40 -41.87 -4.54
N ASN A 865 12.31 -42.42 -3.33
CA ASN A 865 11.74 -41.75 -2.18
C ASN A 865 12.77 -41.74 -1.04
N SER A 866 12.73 -40.76 -0.13
CA SER A 866 13.56 -40.72 1.07
C SER A 866 13.61 -42.06 1.83
N MET A 867 12.50 -42.80 1.88
CA MET A 867 12.40 -44.08 2.58
C MET A 867 13.03 -45.28 1.83
N ASP A 868 13.44 -45.12 0.57
CA ASP A 868 14.13 -46.19 -0.20
C ASP A 868 15.61 -46.38 0.24
N PHE A 869 16.16 -45.43 0.99
CA PHE A 869 17.53 -45.43 1.52
C PHE A 869 17.72 -46.46 2.64
N GLU A 870 18.91 -47.06 2.73
CA GLU A 870 19.19 -48.15 3.69
C GLU A 870 19.06 -47.69 5.15
N GLU A 871 19.33 -46.42 5.41
CA GLU A 871 19.25 -45.79 6.73
C GLU A 871 17.85 -45.84 7.35
N PHE A 872 16.79 -46.01 6.53
CA PHE A 872 15.40 -46.11 7.00
C PHE A 872 14.95 -47.56 7.24
N ARG A 873 15.72 -48.56 6.81
CA ARG A 873 15.34 -49.98 6.96
C ARG A 873 15.64 -50.49 8.37
N GLU A 874 14.62 -50.49 9.24
CA GLU A 874 14.70 -51.23 10.50
C GLU A 874 14.50 -52.74 10.26
N ARG A 875 15.18 -53.58 11.06
CA ARG A 875 15.02 -55.05 11.03
C ARG A 875 13.76 -55.45 11.79
N THR A 876 12.59 -55.21 11.23
CA THR A 876 11.31 -55.70 11.77
C THR A 876 10.71 -56.77 10.84
N GLU A 877 10.09 -57.81 11.42
CA GLU A 877 9.61 -59.00 10.69
C GLU A 877 8.19 -58.83 10.09
N ASP A 878 7.59 -57.64 10.19
CA ASP A 878 6.21 -57.36 9.74
C ASP A 878 6.17 -56.17 8.75
N ASP A 879 5.99 -56.49 7.46
CA ASP A 879 6.02 -55.53 6.34
C ASP A 879 5.03 -54.35 6.49
N GLY A 880 3.92 -54.53 7.23
CA GLY A 880 2.92 -53.47 7.44
C GLY A 880 3.31 -52.43 8.49
N GLN A 881 4.06 -52.84 9.52
CA GLN A 881 4.57 -51.96 10.58
C GLN A 881 5.80 -51.18 10.11
N VAL A 882 6.60 -51.80 9.24
CA VAL A 882 7.82 -51.23 8.63
C VAL A 882 7.57 -49.90 7.90
N ASP A 883 6.47 -49.78 7.14
CA ASP A 883 6.15 -48.56 6.38
C ASP A 883 5.68 -47.39 7.28
N GLU A 884 4.95 -47.68 8.36
CA GLU A 884 4.53 -46.68 9.35
C GLU A 884 5.75 -46.16 10.14
N ASP A 885 6.64 -47.06 10.57
CA ASP A 885 7.85 -46.71 11.32
C ASP A 885 8.81 -45.86 10.46
N MET A 886 8.97 -46.18 9.16
CA MET A 886 9.76 -45.37 8.23
C MET A 886 9.20 -43.96 8.04
N LYS A 887 7.88 -43.83 7.94
CA LYS A 887 7.20 -42.53 7.86
C LYS A 887 7.36 -41.74 9.16
N GLU A 888 7.24 -42.39 10.31
CA GLU A 888 7.45 -41.76 11.63
C GLU A 888 8.90 -41.25 11.79
N ASN A 889 9.88 -41.99 11.29
CA ASN A 889 11.27 -41.54 11.29
C ASN A 889 11.49 -40.36 10.33
N LEU A 890 10.93 -40.42 9.11
CA LEU A 890 11.06 -39.33 8.14
C LEU A 890 10.47 -38.01 8.66
N ILE A 891 9.28 -38.06 9.28
CA ILE A 891 8.66 -36.84 9.83
C ILE A 891 9.49 -36.25 10.99
N LYS A 892 10.12 -37.08 11.84
CA LYS A 892 11.03 -36.60 12.89
C LYS A 892 12.26 -35.91 12.33
N ILE A 893 12.79 -36.39 11.20
CA ILE A 893 13.90 -35.74 10.48
C ILE A 893 13.43 -34.41 9.88
N ALA A 894 12.22 -34.35 9.32
CA ALA A 894 11.62 -33.10 8.84
C ALA A 894 11.46 -32.05 9.95
N GLU A 895 11.05 -32.47 11.15
CA GLU A 895 10.99 -31.56 12.31
C GLU A 895 12.38 -31.07 12.76
N PHE A 896 13.46 -31.83 12.53
CA PHE A 896 14.83 -31.34 12.75
C PHE A 896 15.22 -30.25 11.73
N GLU A 897 14.86 -30.42 10.45
CA GLU A 897 15.06 -29.38 9.44
C GLU A 897 14.22 -28.13 9.75
N ARG A 898 12.98 -28.30 10.22
CA ARG A 898 12.13 -27.19 10.68
C ARG A 898 12.76 -26.42 11.85
N ALA A 899 13.25 -27.11 12.88
CA ALA A 899 13.93 -26.46 14.00
C ALA A 899 15.21 -25.71 13.56
N SER A 900 15.93 -26.25 12.57
CA SER A 900 17.11 -25.61 11.98
C SER A 900 16.75 -24.38 11.15
N MET A 901 15.65 -24.45 10.41
CA MET A 901 15.03 -23.34 9.67
C MET A 901 14.64 -22.21 10.63
N GLU A 902 13.93 -22.50 11.73
CA GLU A 902 13.54 -21.51 12.75
C GLU A 902 14.77 -20.84 13.39
N LEU A 903 15.82 -21.63 13.68
CA LEU A 903 17.08 -21.09 14.19
C LEU A 903 17.72 -20.14 13.16
N ALA A 904 17.77 -20.53 11.88
CA ALA A 904 18.31 -19.69 10.82
C ALA A 904 17.52 -18.38 10.66
N LEU A 905 16.18 -18.45 10.70
CA LEU A 905 15.29 -17.28 10.64
C LEU A 905 15.52 -16.33 11.82
N GLY A 906 15.63 -16.87 13.05
CA GLY A 906 15.93 -16.08 14.24
C GLY A 906 17.32 -15.43 14.20
N LYS A 907 18.33 -16.13 13.65
CA LYS A 907 19.66 -15.55 13.43
C LYS A 907 19.64 -14.48 12.34
N LEU A 908 18.90 -14.69 11.27
CA LEU A 908 18.73 -13.71 10.20
C LEU A 908 18.07 -12.42 10.74
N GLY A 909 17.01 -12.56 11.54
CA GLY A 909 16.35 -11.42 12.20
C GLY A 909 17.22 -10.66 13.20
N SER A 910 18.31 -11.26 13.68
CA SER A 910 19.29 -10.56 14.55
C SER A 910 20.33 -9.73 13.79
N VAL A 911 20.42 -9.88 12.46
CA VAL A 911 21.40 -9.18 11.62
C VAL A 911 20.77 -8.37 10.47
N VAL A 912 19.46 -8.50 10.24
CA VAL A 912 18.70 -7.68 9.31
C VAL A 912 18.00 -6.58 10.12
N ASP A 913 18.42 -5.33 9.89
CA ASP A 913 17.92 -4.18 10.66
C ASP A 913 16.45 -3.82 10.34
N ASP A 914 15.95 -4.25 9.18
CA ASP A 914 14.60 -3.98 8.73
C ASP A 914 13.60 -5.04 9.23
N ALA A 915 12.85 -4.68 10.28
CA ALA A 915 11.80 -5.53 10.83
C ALA A 915 10.71 -5.88 9.81
N GLU A 916 10.46 -5.01 8.83
CA GLU A 916 9.44 -5.24 7.80
C GLU A 916 9.85 -6.36 6.84
N VAL A 917 11.12 -6.40 6.47
CA VAL A 917 11.68 -7.51 5.69
C VAL A 917 11.47 -8.84 6.41
N MET A 918 11.70 -8.87 7.73
CA MET A 918 11.53 -10.10 8.52
C MET A 918 10.06 -10.53 8.61
N ARG A 919 9.11 -9.58 8.75
CA ARG A 919 7.68 -9.91 8.70
C ARG A 919 7.28 -10.48 7.35
N LYS A 920 7.78 -9.92 6.24
CA LYS A 920 7.54 -10.42 4.88
C LYS A 920 8.13 -11.82 4.67
N LEU A 921 9.33 -12.09 5.18
CA LEU A 921 9.97 -13.40 5.14
C LEU A 921 9.20 -14.46 5.93
N GLN A 922 8.63 -14.08 7.08
CA GLN A 922 7.76 -14.98 7.84
C GLN A 922 6.60 -15.49 6.96
N VAL A 923 5.97 -14.62 6.17
CA VAL A 923 4.89 -15.04 5.24
C VAL A 923 5.40 -16.08 4.23
N TYR A 924 6.61 -15.91 3.67
CA TYR A 924 7.18 -16.90 2.75
C TYR A 924 7.43 -18.25 3.43
N VAL A 925 7.95 -18.24 4.65
CA VAL A 925 8.17 -19.45 5.47
C VAL A 925 6.84 -20.14 5.73
N ASP A 926 5.83 -19.38 6.18
CA ASP A 926 4.48 -19.87 6.47
C ASP A 926 3.83 -20.49 5.24
N VAL A 927 3.96 -19.87 4.07
CA VAL A 927 3.48 -20.42 2.80
C VAL A 927 4.18 -21.74 2.48
N THR A 928 5.50 -21.77 2.57
CA THR A 928 6.32 -22.96 2.25
C THR A 928 5.96 -24.14 3.15
N ASP A 929 5.81 -23.87 4.45
CA ASP A 929 5.38 -24.85 5.44
C ASP A 929 3.93 -25.32 5.21
N THR A 930 3.03 -24.38 4.88
CA THR A 930 1.63 -24.70 4.56
C THR A 930 1.51 -25.65 3.36
N PHE A 931 2.30 -25.43 2.29
CA PHE A 931 2.37 -26.37 1.18
C PHE A 931 2.79 -27.77 1.65
N GLY A 932 3.84 -27.87 2.47
CA GLY A 932 4.31 -29.14 3.04
C GLY A 932 3.25 -29.87 3.87
N GLN A 933 2.58 -29.16 4.77
CA GLN A 933 1.51 -29.72 5.61
C GLN A 933 0.31 -30.19 4.79
N ILE A 934 -0.04 -29.47 3.72
CA ILE A 934 -1.11 -29.88 2.82
C ILE A 934 -0.78 -31.23 2.17
N TYR A 935 0.46 -31.47 1.73
CA TYR A 935 0.88 -32.77 1.18
C TYR A 935 0.77 -33.92 2.20
N VAL A 936 1.00 -33.65 3.48
CA VAL A 936 0.83 -34.62 4.56
C VAL A 936 -0.65 -34.99 4.75
N VAL A 937 -1.54 -34.00 4.69
CA VAL A 937 -2.99 -34.21 4.89
C VAL A 937 -3.68 -34.79 3.66
N LYS A 938 -3.28 -34.36 2.46
CA LYS A 938 -3.89 -34.77 1.19
C LYS A 938 -2.98 -34.49 0.00
N ASP A 939 -2.63 -35.53 -0.76
CA ASP A 939 -1.87 -35.36 -2.00
C ASP A 939 -2.73 -34.65 -3.09
N PHE A 940 -2.25 -33.47 -3.52
CA PHE A 940 -2.85 -32.66 -4.59
C PHE A 940 -2.06 -32.70 -5.90
N SER A 941 -1.01 -33.52 -6.01
CA SER A 941 -0.21 -33.66 -7.24
C SER A 941 -1.07 -34.11 -8.43
N SER A 942 -0.73 -33.59 -9.61
CA SER A 942 -1.37 -34.02 -10.85
C SER A 942 -0.99 -35.46 -11.14
N GLN A 943 -1.99 -36.28 -11.43
CA GLN A 943 -1.77 -37.67 -11.82
C GLN A 943 -1.81 -37.80 -13.33
N ARG A 944 -0.97 -38.66 -13.88
CA ARG A 944 -0.98 -38.99 -15.30
C ARG A 944 -2.32 -39.62 -15.67
N THR A 945 -3.02 -39.04 -16.64
CA THR A 945 -4.22 -39.66 -17.21
C THR A 945 -3.78 -40.84 -18.09
N LYS A 946 -4.29 -42.04 -17.77
CA LYS A 946 -4.01 -43.27 -18.53
C LYS A 946 -4.48 -43.19 -19.97
#